data_AF-A0A3M7DVC5-F1
#
_entry.id   AF-A0A3M7DVC5-F1
#
_cell.length_a   1.000
_cell.length_b   1.000
_cell.length_c   1.000
_cell.angle_alpha   90.00
_cell.angle_beta   90.00
_cell.angle_gamma   90.00
#
_symmetry.space_group_name_H-M   'P 1'
#
loop_
_entity.id
_entity.type
_entity.pdbx_description
1 polymer ?
#
loop_
_entity_poly.entity_id
_entity_poly.type
_entity_poly.pdbx_seq_one_letter_code
_entity_poly.pdbx_strand_id
1 'polypeptide(L)'
;MTAPQEQNSGWQGTLRAPDLPNMSRAVSNGSCKGNNIVVFSGGSAANNLVDVFDQVRQANACSLSYIIPVSDNGGSSSELIRVFGGPGIGDVRSRLVRLIPEEGEEATAIKHFFNHRLPKEYAVARAEWLDIIEATHSLWTGISSPKKELIRSILNSMNLELLKRVRPTSRFDYSRASIGNLFLTGARLFTGSFEAAIYLLSSICAVPSSVSVFPVLNTNFALHIAAGLADGTVITGQNSISHPSEPTAAVPGEPKFSPNGRPRSDSDDENKAEDANGPGTLPSLRKPAIAFSKDQEEDLPSRIERIWYINPYGQQITIPANPRVLEALRKAGCIVYSIGSLYTSIIPSLILGGVGEAVASPAIRSKILILNGTIDRETGPSSDPYTALDFVSAIANACCESRGLPKPEPESYWHYVTHIIYLDNGTSPKVDRDVFSNIGIETMRLYGRKGEDGKGNRYDGKALTQALEAVIGRKDPRSDKTRRNTLERKQRMASKPFNVAVVGYGLSAKVFHIPLVLALPSDFKLYGIVQRSPKLDDDCSKDHPGIKSWRSVDEVYSDPNVDVVIITSIPETHFEMCKAALEAGKHVVCEKPFVPTSQEAGQLADIAKKNSKQLAVYQNRRWDADFLTLRKIMADGALGDIAEFETHFDRHRPEPPADNWKAKEGPAHGAVYDLGTHLLDQVYSAFGNPEKVTGFVGNQRVGVKSGPPDSFTVLLQYGQMLVTAKAGVVSPEEEQLRYWVRGTKGSFRKCHLDVQEDQLKAGAKPGSAGFGEDPESHYGTLTTGTDGKLKRSVFPTVPPATYVEYYHLFGKALRGEGEVPVKAEEARDVLRIIEAALQSSKEERSIRL
;
A
#
# COMPACT_ATOMS: atom_id res chain seq x y z
N MET A 1 -48.42 -23.02 -45.58
CA MET A 1 -47.29 -23.72 -46.21
C MET A 1 -46.57 -22.73 -47.10
N THR A 2 -45.29 -22.50 -46.76
CA THR A 2 -44.16 -22.08 -47.62
C THR A 2 -44.33 -20.93 -48.62
N ALA A 3 -43.70 -19.80 -48.28
CA ALA A 3 -43.28 -18.72 -49.19
C ALA A 3 -41.98 -18.10 -48.60
N PRO A 4 -41.11 -17.48 -49.42
CA PRO A 4 -39.68 -17.78 -49.48
C PRO A 4 -38.77 -16.70 -48.86
N GLN A 5 -37.47 -17.00 -48.82
CA GLN A 5 -36.39 -16.06 -48.54
C GLN A 5 -36.51 -14.80 -49.42
N GLU A 6 -36.50 -13.63 -48.77
CA GLU A 6 -36.04 -12.38 -49.38
C GLU A 6 -35.21 -11.57 -48.38
N GLN A 7 -34.27 -10.85 -48.98
CA GLN A 7 -33.18 -10.09 -48.40
C GLN A 7 -33.68 -8.99 -47.46
N ASN A 8 -32.88 -8.68 -46.42
CA ASN A 8 -32.93 -7.36 -45.81
C ASN A 8 -31.51 -6.80 -45.70
N SER A 9 -31.22 -5.86 -46.59
CA SER A 9 -30.09 -4.93 -46.54
C SER A 9 -30.25 -4.01 -45.33
N GLY A 10 -29.23 -3.95 -44.46
CA GLY A 10 -29.21 -3.07 -43.29
C GLY A 10 -27.80 -2.61 -42.96
N TRP A 11 -27.42 -1.47 -43.53
CA TRP A 11 -26.39 -0.52 -43.11
C TRP A 11 -25.65 -0.84 -41.79
N GLN A 12 -24.41 -1.32 -41.89
CA GLN A 12 -23.44 -1.29 -40.79
C GLN A 12 -22.64 0.00 -40.85
N GLY A 13 -23.20 1.08 -40.31
CA GLY A 13 -22.48 2.30 -39.98
C GLY A 13 -22.29 2.40 -38.47
N THR A 14 -21.21 1.81 -37.94
CA THR A 14 -20.81 2.02 -36.55
C THR A 14 -20.29 3.44 -36.38
N LEU A 15 -21.10 4.28 -35.70
CA LEU A 15 -20.70 5.59 -35.19
C LEU A 15 -19.45 5.42 -34.32
N ARG A 16 -18.31 5.92 -34.81
CA ARG A 16 -17.09 6.08 -34.03
C ARG A 16 -17.35 7.08 -32.90
N ALA A 17 -17.09 6.64 -31.67
CA ALA A 17 -16.92 7.56 -30.55
C ALA A 17 -15.71 8.49 -30.84
N PRO A 18 -15.77 9.78 -30.51
CA PRO A 18 -14.63 10.67 -30.69
C PRO A 18 -13.47 10.24 -29.78
N ASP A 19 -12.28 10.14 -30.38
CA ASP A 19 -11.03 9.79 -29.72
C ASP A 19 -10.74 10.74 -28.55
N LEU A 20 -10.75 10.21 -27.33
CA LEU A 20 -10.17 10.88 -26.17
C LEU A 20 -8.65 10.93 -26.37
N PRO A 21 -7.99 12.09 -26.17
CA PRO A 21 -6.55 12.19 -26.34
C PRO A 21 -5.83 11.26 -25.35
N ASN A 22 -5.08 10.32 -25.92
CA ASN A 22 -4.23 9.37 -25.22
C ASN A 22 -3.17 10.14 -24.43
N MET A 23 -3.41 10.38 -23.13
CA MET A 23 -2.39 10.85 -22.20
C MET A 23 -1.40 9.71 -21.94
N SER A 24 -0.47 9.51 -22.87
CA SER A 24 0.72 8.70 -22.64
C SER A 24 1.52 9.33 -21.51
N ARG A 25 1.46 8.66 -20.35
CA ARG A 25 2.28 8.96 -19.17
C ARG A 25 3.76 8.94 -19.56
N ALA A 26 4.36 10.12 -19.58
CA ALA A 26 5.77 10.26 -19.28
C ALA A 26 6.01 9.73 -17.85
N VAL A 27 6.69 8.60 -17.72
CA VAL A 27 7.36 8.22 -16.48
C VAL A 27 8.82 8.00 -16.82
N SER A 28 9.59 9.07 -16.61
CA SER A 28 11.02 9.03 -16.44
C SER A 28 11.39 8.14 -15.26
N ASN A 29 12.32 7.21 -15.50
CA ASN A 29 13.08 6.53 -14.46
C ASN A 29 13.79 7.56 -13.56
N GLY A 30 13.35 7.63 -12.32
CA GLY A 30 14.01 8.34 -11.24
C GLY A 30 13.60 7.67 -9.94
N SER A 31 14.58 7.30 -9.11
CA SER A 31 14.33 6.77 -7.76
C SER A 31 13.42 7.73 -7.01
N CYS A 32 12.15 7.32 -6.82
CA CYS A 32 11.18 8.15 -6.11
C CYS A 32 11.50 8.10 -4.62
N LYS A 33 12.39 8.99 -4.17
CA LYS A 33 12.39 9.42 -2.78
C LYS A 33 10.96 9.90 -2.48
N GLY A 34 10.25 9.21 -1.58
CA GLY A 34 8.87 9.56 -1.21
C GLY A 34 8.81 11.02 -0.77
N ASN A 35 8.29 11.88 -1.64
CA ASN A 35 8.17 13.32 -1.44
C ASN A 35 6.71 13.79 -1.43
N ASN A 36 5.75 12.87 -1.62
CA ASN A 36 4.33 13.20 -1.75
C ASN A 36 3.69 13.41 -0.37
N ILE A 37 2.69 14.29 -0.32
CA ILE A 37 1.93 14.59 0.89
C ILE A 37 0.56 13.93 0.79
N VAL A 38 0.21 13.15 1.80
CA VAL A 38 -1.13 12.57 1.95
C VAL A 38 -1.82 13.24 3.12
N VAL A 39 -3.04 13.73 2.91
CA VAL A 39 -3.84 14.40 3.93
C VAL A 39 -5.09 13.57 4.21
N PHE A 40 -5.20 13.01 5.41
CA PHE A 40 -6.47 12.50 5.92
C PHE A 40 -7.32 13.68 6.37
N SER A 41 -8.50 13.83 5.78
CA SER A 41 -9.40 14.94 6.08
C SER A 41 -10.85 14.55 5.88
N GLY A 42 -11.75 15.16 6.65
CA GLY A 42 -13.20 15.11 6.44
C GLY A 42 -13.83 16.42 6.88
N GLY A 43 -15.08 16.62 6.50
CA GLY A 43 -15.84 17.83 6.82
C GLY A 43 -15.31 19.12 6.19
N SER A 44 -15.96 20.24 6.56
CA SER A 44 -15.63 21.58 6.04
C SER A 44 -14.44 22.23 6.73
N ALA A 45 -14.01 21.78 7.91
CA ALA A 45 -12.96 22.44 8.69
C ALA A 45 -11.62 22.48 7.93
N ALA A 46 -11.25 21.34 7.33
CA ALA A 46 -10.03 21.22 6.54
C ALA A 46 -10.05 22.02 5.22
N ASN A 47 -11.18 22.61 4.80
CA ASN A 47 -11.22 23.50 3.62
C ASN A 47 -10.46 24.80 3.88
N ASN A 48 -10.39 25.24 5.14
CA ASN A 48 -9.64 26.42 5.55
C ASN A 48 -8.12 26.21 5.45
N LEU A 49 -7.66 24.96 5.30
CA LEU A 49 -6.25 24.60 5.22
C LEU A 49 -5.83 24.20 3.80
N VAL A 50 -6.72 24.26 2.80
CA VAL A 50 -6.37 23.89 1.41
C VAL A 50 -5.20 24.72 0.90
N ASP A 51 -5.25 26.03 1.08
CA ASP A 51 -4.22 26.93 0.57
C ASP A 51 -2.88 26.72 1.27
N VAL A 52 -2.92 26.36 2.57
CA VAL A 52 -1.73 25.98 3.34
C VAL A 52 -1.09 24.73 2.74
N PHE A 53 -1.87 23.68 2.51
CA PHE A 53 -1.36 22.45 1.92
C PHE A 53 -0.88 22.63 0.49
N ASP A 54 -1.55 23.47 -0.32
CA ASP A 54 -1.11 23.76 -1.67
C ASP A 54 0.19 24.58 -1.69
N GLN A 55 0.35 25.57 -0.80
CA GLN A 55 1.61 26.31 -0.64
C GLN A 55 2.77 25.37 -0.26
N VAL A 56 2.56 24.50 0.73
CA VAL A 56 3.56 23.50 1.15
C VAL A 56 3.89 22.56 -0.01
N ARG A 57 2.88 22.11 -0.77
CA ARG A 57 3.07 21.27 -1.96
C ARG A 57 3.93 21.97 -3.02
N GLN A 58 3.60 23.23 -3.34
CA GLN A 58 4.34 24.03 -4.32
C GLN A 58 5.79 24.26 -3.88
N ALA A 59 6.01 24.62 -2.62
CA ALA A 59 7.35 24.84 -2.05
C ALA A 59 8.23 23.58 -2.08
N ASN A 60 7.62 22.39 -2.02
CA ASN A 60 8.31 21.10 -2.02
C ASN A 60 8.32 20.38 -3.38
N ALA A 61 7.69 20.97 -4.41
CA ALA A 61 7.53 20.39 -5.74
C ALA A 61 7.04 18.92 -5.69
N CYS A 62 6.00 18.67 -4.90
CA CYS A 62 5.43 17.33 -4.71
C CYS A 62 3.97 17.22 -5.15
N SER A 63 3.42 16.00 -5.09
CA SER A 63 1.97 15.79 -5.23
C SER A 63 1.26 15.80 -3.89
N LEU A 64 -0.03 16.13 -3.92
CA LEU A 64 -0.91 16.22 -2.75
C LEU A 64 -2.13 15.32 -2.97
N SER A 65 -2.38 14.41 -2.04
CA SER A 65 -3.54 13.51 -2.08
C SER A 65 -4.41 13.69 -0.85
N TYR A 66 -5.67 14.06 -1.04
CA TYR A 66 -6.68 14.11 0.02
C TYR A 66 -7.40 12.77 0.10
N ILE A 67 -7.42 12.15 1.27
CA ILE A 67 -8.21 10.96 1.57
C ILE A 67 -9.42 11.41 2.38
N ILE A 68 -10.62 11.10 1.87
CA ILE A 68 -11.89 11.60 2.43
C ILE A 68 -12.82 10.43 2.78
N PRO A 69 -13.40 10.40 3.99
CA PRO A 69 -14.40 9.41 4.37
C PRO A 69 -15.70 9.58 3.58
N VAL A 70 -16.44 8.50 3.42
CA VAL A 70 -17.68 8.46 2.62
C VAL A 70 -18.87 7.88 3.40
N SER A 71 -18.80 7.96 4.73
CA SER A 71 -19.81 7.45 5.67
C SER A 71 -20.89 8.48 6.04
N ASP A 72 -20.76 9.73 5.57
CA ASP A 72 -21.68 10.80 5.93
C ASP A 72 -23.09 10.53 5.41
N ASN A 73 -24.04 10.45 6.34
CA ASN A 73 -25.45 10.25 6.08
C ASN A 73 -26.32 11.45 6.50
N GLY A 74 -25.71 12.61 6.80
CA GLY A 74 -26.39 13.83 7.22
C GLY A 74 -26.65 14.85 6.11
N GLY A 75 -27.46 15.86 6.41
CA GLY A 75 -27.61 17.09 5.64
C GLY A 75 -27.98 16.88 4.16
N SER A 76 -27.30 17.57 3.24
CA SER A 76 -27.62 17.50 1.81
C SER A 76 -27.19 16.19 1.11
N SER A 77 -26.58 15.27 1.85
CA SER A 77 -26.26 13.93 1.35
C SER A 77 -27.32 12.91 1.77
N SER A 78 -28.04 13.14 2.88
CA SER A 78 -29.04 12.21 3.41
C SER A 78 -30.16 11.91 2.41
N GLU A 79 -30.67 12.95 1.74
CA GLU A 79 -31.79 12.82 0.80
C GLU A 79 -31.38 12.05 -0.47
N LEU A 80 -30.14 12.25 -0.92
CA LEU A 80 -29.60 11.51 -2.06
C LEU A 80 -29.37 10.04 -1.70
N ILE A 81 -28.86 9.76 -0.50
CA ILE A 81 -28.68 8.40 -0.01
C ILE A 81 -30.03 7.70 0.16
N ARG A 82 -31.05 8.39 0.68
CA ARG A 82 -32.41 7.85 0.81
C ARG A 82 -32.96 7.42 -0.55
N VAL A 83 -32.90 8.30 -1.56
CA VAL A 83 -33.52 8.05 -2.86
C VAL A 83 -32.68 7.14 -3.77
N PHE A 84 -31.35 7.25 -3.74
CA PHE A 84 -30.45 6.58 -4.70
C PHE A 84 -29.46 5.59 -4.07
N GLY A 85 -29.37 5.54 -2.74
CA GLY A 85 -28.30 4.86 -2.04
C GLY A 85 -26.93 5.46 -2.36
N GLY A 86 -25.88 4.69 -2.04
CA GLY A 86 -24.51 5.05 -2.37
C GLY A 86 -23.77 5.81 -1.27
N PRO A 87 -22.51 6.20 -1.54
CA PRO A 87 -21.62 6.80 -0.55
C PRO A 87 -22.02 8.23 -0.17
N GLY A 88 -21.61 8.65 1.02
CA GLY A 88 -21.59 10.06 1.43
C GLY A 88 -20.69 10.89 0.53
N ILE A 89 -21.28 11.79 -0.24
CA ILE A 89 -20.64 12.57 -1.31
C ILE A 89 -20.27 14.01 -0.92
N GLY A 90 -20.85 14.52 0.17
CA GLY A 90 -20.80 15.94 0.53
C GLY A 90 -19.39 16.48 0.70
N ASP A 91 -18.55 15.74 1.43
CA ASP A 91 -17.17 16.13 1.73
C ASP A 91 -16.24 16.06 0.51
N VAL A 92 -16.41 15.02 -0.31
CA VAL A 92 -15.67 14.88 -1.58
C VAL A 92 -15.99 16.04 -2.52
N ARG A 93 -17.28 16.34 -2.71
CA ARG A 93 -17.71 17.52 -3.50
C ARG A 93 -17.12 18.79 -2.91
N SER A 94 -17.23 18.98 -1.59
CA SER A 94 -16.72 20.16 -0.89
C SER A 94 -15.24 20.40 -1.16
N ARG A 95 -14.42 19.33 -1.13
CA ARG A 95 -12.99 19.41 -1.42
C ARG A 95 -12.71 19.78 -2.88
N LEU A 96 -13.36 19.10 -3.82
CA LEU A 96 -13.17 19.35 -5.26
C LEU A 96 -13.50 20.80 -5.63
N VAL A 97 -14.59 21.34 -5.07
CA VAL A 97 -15.00 22.72 -5.31
C VAL A 97 -14.05 23.72 -4.64
N ARG A 98 -13.47 23.40 -3.47
CA ARG A 98 -12.46 24.27 -2.83
C ARG A 98 -11.15 24.32 -3.61
N LEU A 99 -10.81 23.25 -4.34
CA LEU A 99 -9.62 23.12 -5.18
C LEU A 99 -9.74 23.78 -6.56
N ILE A 100 -10.89 24.39 -6.89
CA ILE A 100 -11.03 25.20 -8.11
C ILE A 100 -10.04 26.38 -8.02
N PRO A 101 -9.20 26.62 -9.05
CA PRO A 101 -8.28 27.75 -9.09
C PRO A 101 -8.98 29.08 -8.81
N GLU A 102 -8.32 29.98 -8.09
CA GLU A 102 -8.90 31.30 -7.75
C GLU A 102 -8.84 32.31 -8.90
N GLU A 103 -8.14 31.99 -9.99
CA GLU A 103 -7.97 32.84 -11.16
C GLU A 103 -8.91 32.43 -12.30
N GLY A 104 -9.61 33.42 -12.88
CA GLY A 104 -10.46 33.26 -14.05
C GLY A 104 -11.97 33.44 -13.76
N GLU A 105 -12.64 34.20 -14.63
CA GLU A 105 -14.08 34.44 -14.53
C GLU A 105 -14.88 33.13 -14.60
N GLU A 106 -14.49 32.21 -15.48
CA GLU A 106 -15.15 30.91 -15.60
C GLU A 106 -14.95 30.03 -14.35
N ALA A 107 -13.76 30.05 -13.74
CA ALA A 107 -13.49 29.30 -12.52
C ALA A 107 -14.38 29.79 -11.36
N THR A 108 -14.55 31.11 -11.26
CA THR A 108 -15.47 31.74 -10.29
C THR A 108 -16.92 31.33 -10.55
N ALA A 109 -17.36 31.34 -11.81
CA ALA A 109 -18.71 30.91 -12.19
C ALA A 109 -18.97 29.43 -11.86
N ILE A 110 -18.02 28.54 -12.16
CA ILE A 110 -18.11 27.10 -11.84
C ILE A 110 -18.14 26.88 -10.32
N LYS A 111 -17.32 27.60 -9.58
CA LYS A 111 -17.29 27.54 -8.10
C LYS A 111 -18.60 28.00 -7.50
N HIS A 112 -19.21 29.06 -8.04
CA HIS A 112 -20.53 29.52 -7.66
C HIS A 112 -21.60 28.46 -7.97
N PHE A 113 -21.57 27.89 -9.19
CA PHE A 113 -22.50 26.86 -9.65
C PHE A 113 -22.52 25.63 -8.75
N PHE A 114 -21.37 25.04 -8.43
CA PHE A 114 -21.30 23.81 -7.63
C PHE A 114 -21.41 24.01 -6.11
N ASN A 115 -21.30 25.25 -5.62
CA ASN A 115 -21.63 25.61 -4.24
C ASN A 115 -23.10 25.98 -4.06
N HIS A 116 -23.82 26.22 -5.15
CA HIS A 116 -25.21 26.62 -5.10
C HIS A 116 -26.08 25.57 -4.40
N ARG A 117 -26.96 26.06 -3.53
CA ARG A 117 -27.97 25.27 -2.84
C ARG A 117 -29.33 25.82 -3.20
N LEU A 118 -30.24 24.92 -3.55
CA LEU A 118 -31.61 25.30 -3.86
C LEU A 118 -32.32 25.93 -2.64
N PRO A 119 -33.35 26.74 -2.86
CA PRO A 119 -34.17 27.35 -1.82
C PRO A 119 -34.70 26.36 -0.78
N LYS A 120 -35.08 26.89 0.39
CA LYS A 120 -35.66 26.09 1.48
C LYS A 120 -37.08 25.62 1.16
N GLU A 121 -37.82 26.35 0.35
CA GLU A 121 -39.20 26.02 0.00
C GLU A 121 -39.24 25.09 -1.22
N TYR A 122 -39.90 23.94 -1.07
CA TYR A 122 -39.94 22.88 -2.08
C TYR A 122 -40.37 23.37 -3.47
N ALA A 123 -41.45 24.15 -3.56
CA ALA A 123 -42.00 24.58 -4.85
C ALA A 123 -41.02 25.48 -5.61
N VAL A 124 -40.39 26.42 -4.90
CA VAL A 124 -39.39 27.33 -5.47
C VAL A 124 -38.12 26.56 -5.85
N ALA A 125 -37.66 25.66 -4.97
CA ALA A 125 -36.49 24.81 -5.23
C ALA A 125 -36.69 23.92 -6.47
N ARG A 126 -37.87 23.33 -6.63
CA ARG A 126 -38.20 22.52 -7.81
C ARG A 126 -38.26 23.36 -9.07
N ALA A 127 -38.85 24.55 -9.02
CA ALA A 127 -38.90 25.46 -10.17
C ALA A 127 -37.48 25.87 -10.62
N GLU A 128 -36.65 26.29 -9.66
CA GLU A 128 -35.27 26.68 -9.94
C GLU A 128 -34.42 25.51 -10.47
N TRP A 129 -34.63 24.29 -9.96
CA TRP A 129 -33.99 23.10 -10.53
C TRP A 129 -34.34 22.91 -12.02
N LEU A 130 -35.61 23.09 -12.40
CA LEU A 130 -36.03 22.98 -13.80
C LEU A 130 -35.39 24.07 -14.67
N ASP A 131 -35.32 25.31 -14.19
CA ASP A 131 -34.65 26.42 -14.89
C ASP A 131 -33.14 26.13 -15.11
N ILE A 132 -32.49 25.46 -14.14
CA ILE A 132 -31.10 25.03 -14.27
C ILE A 132 -30.96 23.95 -15.34
N ILE A 133 -31.85 22.95 -15.37
CA ILE A 133 -31.86 21.87 -16.37
C ILE A 133 -32.10 22.42 -17.78
N GLU A 134 -33.01 23.38 -17.93
CA GLU A 134 -33.32 24.04 -19.22
C GLU A 134 -32.24 25.03 -19.67
N ALA A 135 -31.24 25.27 -18.83
CA ALA A 135 -30.16 26.24 -19.05
C ALA A 135 -30.60 27.71 -19.15
N THR A 136 -31.76 28.04 -18.57
CA THR A 136 -32.33 29.39 -18.53
C THR A 136 -31.91 30.15 -17.26
N HIS A 137 -31.51 29.44 -16.20
CA HIS A 137 -31.09 30.04 -14.95
C HIS A 137 -29.77 30.83 -15.06
N SER A 138 -29.66 31.95 -14.32
CA SER A 138 -28.51 32.86 -14.35
C SER A 138 -27.19 32.23 -13.86
N LEU A 139 -27.25 31.11 -13.13
CA LEU A 139 -26.08 30.32 -12.68
C LEU A 139 -25.18 29.88 -13.83
N TRP A 140 -25.71 29.77 -15.04
CA TRP A 140 -24.96 29.40 -16.23
C TRP A 140 -24.15 30.54 -16.85
N THR A 141 -24.26 31.76 -16.32
CA THR A 141 -23.52 32.93 -16.77
C THR A 141 -22.04 32.76 -16.45
N GLY A 142 -21.17 33.06 -17.42
CA GLY A 142 -19.71 32.93 -17.25
C GLY A 142 -19.16 31.50 -17.42
N ILE A 143 -20.00 30.49 -17.66
CA ILE A 143 -19.57 29.11 -17.96
C ILE A 143 -19.55 28.90 -19.48
N SER A 144 -18.41 28.46 -20.03
CA SER A 144 -18.25 28.20 -21.46
C SER A 144 -19.22 27.15 -21.98
N SER A 145 -19.54 27.24 -23.28
CA SER A 145 -20.46 26.29 -23.93
C SER A 145 -20.03 24.82 -23.77
N PRO A 146 -18.75 24.42 -23.94
CA PRO A 146 -18.36 23.02 -23.78
C PRO A 146 -18.59 22.49 -22.36
N LYS A 147 -18.23 23.26 -21.33
CA LYS A 147 -18.45 22.87 -19.93
C LYS A 147 -19.93 22.89 -19.57
N LYS A 148 -20.69 23.87 -20.08
CA LYS A 148 -22.14 23.95 -19.91
C LYS A 148 -22.84 22.70 -20.43
N GLU A 149 -22.56 22.29 -21.66
CA GLU A 149 -23.18 21.08 -22.24
C GLU A 149 -22.77 19.81 -21.49
N LEU A 150 -21.51 19.69 -21.09
CA LEU A 150 -21.04 18.57 -20.29
C LEU A 150 -21.76 18.50 -18.92
N ILE A 151 -21.79 19.61 -18.17
CA ILE A 151 -22.44 19.67 -16.86
C ILE A 151 -23.93 19.35 -17.00
N ARG A 152 -24.59 20.00 -17.97
CA ARG A 152 -26.02 19.85 -18.22
C ARG A 152 -26.40 18.43 -18.62
N SER A 153 -25.57 17.74 -19.41
CA SER A 153 -25.84 16.34 -19.81
C SER A 153 -25.98 15.40 -18.61
N ILE A 154 -25.12 15.57 -17.60
CA ILE A 154 -25.15 14.80 -16.35
C ILE A 154 -26.34 15.22 -15.48
N LEU A 155 -26.63 16.52 -15.37
CA LEU A 155 -27.79 16.98 -14.60
C LEU A 155 -29.11 16.51 -15.24
N ASN A 156 -29.19 16.44 -16.58
CA ASN A 156 -30.34 15.87 -17.29
C ASN A 156 -30.49 14.37 -17.01
N SER A 157 -29.39 13.62 -16.99
CA SER A 157 -29.40 12.21 -16.60
C SER A 157 -29.83 12.05 -15.15
N MET A 158 -29.36 12.91 -14.24
CA MET A 158 -29.82 12.94 -12.85
C MET A 158 -31.31 13.24 -12.74
N ASN A 159 -31.82 14.21 -13.51
CA ASN A 159 -33.24 14.54 -13.55
C ASN A 159 -34.10 13.36 -14.03
N LEU A 160 -33.64 12.63 -15.05
CA LEU A 160 -34.29 11.40 -15.49
C LEU A 160 -34.31 10.34 -14.37
N GLU A 161 -33.19 10.16 -13.66
CA GLU A 161 -33.10 9.21 -12.53
C GLU A 161 -33.97 9.61 -11.35
N LEU A 162 -34.16 10.92 -11.09
CA LEU A 162 -35.11 11.46 -10.12
C LEU A 162 -36.54 11.10 -10.51
N LEU A 163 -36.94 11.35 -11.76
CA LEU A 163 -38.29 11.07 -12.26
C LEU A 163 -38.63 9.57 -12.19
N LYS A 164 -37.68 8.69 -12.53
CA LYS A 164 -37.84 7.23 -12.42
C LYS A 164 -38.16 6.74 -11.00
N ARG A 165 -37.74 7.49 -9.98
CA ARG A 165 -37.89 7.14 -8.55
C ARG A 165 -39.04 7.84 -7.86
N VAL A 166 -39.78 8.69 -8.56
CA VAL A 166 -40.99 9.31 -7.99
C VAL A 166 -42.04 8.24 -7.70
N ARG A 167 -42.61 8.27 -6.50
CA ARG A 167 -43.74 7.45 -6.05
C ARG A 167 -44.80 8.36 -5.42
N PRO A 168 -46.09 7.94 -5.36
CA PRO A 168 -47.11 8.71 -4.65
C PRO A 168 -46.79 8.93 -3.17
N THR A 169 -46.08 7.98 -2.55
CA THR A 169 -45.73 7.98 -1.12
C THR A 169 -44.32 8.50 -0.82
N SER A 170 -43.46 8.64 -1.83
CA SER A 170 -42.06 9.06 -1.67
C SER A 170 -41.60 9.84 -2.90
N ARG A 171 -41.17 11.09 -2.69
CA ARG A 171 -40.62 11.97 -3.72
C ARG A 171 -39.28 12.53 -3.25
N PHE A 172 -38.43 12.91 -4.19
CA PHE A 172 -37.20 13.64 -3.86
C PHE A 172 -37.53 15.04 -3.36
N ASP A 173 -36.94 15.43 -2.23
CA ASP A 173 -37.01 16.77 -1.67
C ASP A 173 -35.89 17.66 -2.22
N TYR A 174 -36.26 18.64 -3.03
CA TYR A 174 -35.32 19.61 -3.61
C TYR A 174 -34.86 20.67 -2.60
N SER A 175 -35.53 20.79 -1.45
CA SER A 175 -35.30 21.84 -0.46
C SER A 175 -33.85 21.81 0.06
N ARG A 176 -33.09 22.88 -0.15
CA ARG A 176 -31.65 22.99 0.23
C ARG A 176 -30.71 21.97 -0.44
N ALA A 177 -31.17 21.28 -1.50
CA ALA A 177 -30.34 20.34 -2.23
C ALA A 177 -29.14 21.07 -2.87
N SER A 178 -27.97 20.43 -2.83
CA SER A 178 -26.73 20.97 -3.40
C SER A 178 -26.61 20.57 -4.87
N ILE A 179 -26.44 21.55 -5.76
CA ILE A 179 -26.27 21.30 -7.19
C ILE A 179 -25.03 20.43 -7.45
N GLY A 180 -23.93 20.67 -6.73
CA GLY A 180 -22.75 19.82 -6.85
C GLY A 180 -22.95 18.40 -6.33
N ASN A 181 -23.80 18.19 -5.32
CA ASN A 181 -24.12 16.83 -4.86
C ASN A 181 -24.99 16.11 -5.92
N LEU A 182 -25.99 16.80 -6.48
CA LEU A 182 -26.84 16.28 -7.55
C LEU A 182 -26.00 15.90 -8.78
N PHE A 183 -25.06 16.76 -9.18
CA PHE A 183 -24.13 16.46 -10.27
C PHE A 183 -23.29 15.21 -9.98
N LEU A 184 -22.67 15.13 -8.80
CA LEU A 184 -21.77 14.03 -8.46
C LEU A 184 -22.52 12.69 -8.32
N THR A 185 -23.74 12.70 -7.75
CA THR A 185 -24.64 11.54 -7.77
C THR A 185 -25.01 11.14 -9.19
N GLY A 186 -25.40 12.11 -10.03
CA GLY A 186 -25.76 11.86 -11.43
C GLY A 186 -24.61 11.24 -12.21
N ALA A 187 -23.40 11.80 -12.08
CA ALA A 187 -22.20 11.28 -12.73
C ALA A 187 -21.86 9.86 -12.25
N ARG A 188 -22.02 9.57 -10.94
CA ARG A 188 -21.82 8.22 -10.40
C ARG A 188 -22.82 7.24 -10.98
N LEU A 189 -24.10 7.59 -11.03
CA LEU A 189 -25.15 6.73 -11.58
C LEU A 189 -24.95 6.50 -13.09
N PHE A 190 -24.56 7.53 -13.82
CA PHE A 190 -24.29 7.46 -15.26
C PHE A 190 -23.08 6.56 -15.58
N THR A 191 -21.99 6.70 -14.84
CA THR A 191 -20.74 5.94 -15.08
C THR A 191 -20.70 4.58 -14.39
N GLY A 192 -21.57 4.35 -13.40
CA GLY A 192 -21.49 3.20 -12.49
C GLY A 192 -20.27 3.22 -11.58
N SER A 193 -19.55 4.34 -11.46
CA SER A 193 -18.31 4.44 -10.69
C SER A 193 -18.19 5.80 -9.98
N PHE A 194 -18.06 5.76 -8.66
CA PHE A 194 -17.89 6.99 -7.89
C PHE A 194 -16.53 7.66 -8.16
N GLU A 195 -15.47 6.88 -8.41
CA GLU A 195 -14.18 7.44 -8.80
C GLU A 195 -14.21 8.13 -10.16
N ALA A 196 -14.93 7.56 -11.14
CA ALA A 196 -15.09 8.19 -12.45
C ALA A 196 -15.86 9.51 -12.35
N ALA A 197 -16.87 9.57 -11.47
CA ALA A 197 -17.60 10.80 -11.17
C ALA A 197 -16.70 11.89 -10.55
N ILE A 198 -15.83 11.50 -9.61
CA ILE A 198 -14.83 12.40 -9.01
C ILE A 198 -13.86 12.91 -10.07
N TYR A 199 -13.37 12.04 -10.94
CA TYR A 199 -12.47 12.41 -12.03
C TYR A 199 -13.13 13.40 -13.00
N LEU A 200 -14.40 13.17 -13.36
CA LEU A 200 -15.16 14.07 -14.22
C LEU A 200 -15.32 15.46 -13.58
N LEU A 201 -15.76 15.52 -12.31
CA LEU A 201 -15.92 16.79 -11.61
C LEU A 201 -14.57 17.51 -11.42
N SER A 202 -13.51 16.76 -11.06
CA SER A 202 -12.15 17.28 -10.93
C SER A 202 -11.65 17.92 -12.23
N SER A 203 -11.97 17.31 -13.37
CA SER A 203 -11.60 17.81 -14.70
C SER A 203 -12.38 19.07 -15.07
N ILE A 204 -13.69 19.12 -14.78
CA ILE A 204 -14.53 20.31 -15.00
C ILE A 204 -14.04 21.50 -14.14
N CYS A 205 -13.69 21.21 -12.89
CA CYS A 205 -13.14 22.16 -11.92
C CYS A 205 -11.69 22.59 -12.22
N ALA A 206 -11.05 22.01 -13.24
CA ALA A 206 -9.64 22.26 -13.57
C ALA A 206 -8.69 22.09 -12.36
N VAL A 207 -8.97 21.10 -11.50
CA VAL A 207 -8.09 20.78 -10.37
C VAL A 207 -6.71 20.37 -10.90
N PRO A 208 -5.60 20.89 -10.36
CA PRO A 208 -4.27 20.57 -10.84
C PRO A 208 -3.98 19.06 -10.84
N SER A 209 -3.30 18.55 -11.88
CA SER A 209 -2.97 17.12 -12.00
C SER A 209 -2.05 16.58 -10.89
N SER A 210 -1.35 17.47 -10.19
CA SER A 210 -0.54 17.17 -9.00
C SER A 210 -1.36 17.03 -7.72
N VAL A 211 -2.67 17.31 -7.75
CA VAL A 211 -3.58 17.19 -6.62
C VAL A 211 -4.61 16.11 -6.93
N SER A 212 -4.86 15.23 -5.97
CA SER A 212 -5.86 14.17 -6.09
C SER A 212 -6.78 14.13 -4.89
N VAL A 213 -8.05 13.79 -5.12
CA VAL A 213 -9.05 13.58 -4.07
C VAL A 213 -9.54 12.14 -4.20
N PHE A 214 -9.30 11.33 -3.18
CA PHE A 214 -9.68 9.93 -3.15
C PHE A 214 -10.77 9.69 -2.10
N PRO A 215 -11.88 9.04 -2.48
CA PRO A 215 -12.78 8.49 -1.49
C PRO A 215 -12.07 7.32 -0.82
N VAL A 216 -12.16 7.22 0.50
CA VAL A 216 -11.42 6.19 1.24
C VAL A 216 -11.90 4.77 0.92
N LEU A 217 -13.13 4.64 0.42
CA LEU A 217 -13.72 3.39 -0.07
C LEU A 217 -14.11 3.53 -1.54
N ASN A 218 -13.89 2.45 -2.29
CA ASN A 218 -14.44 2.33 -3.64
C ASN A 218 -15.77 1.56 -3.57
N THR A 219 -16.88 2.30 -3.43
CA THR A 219 -18.21 1.71 -3.27
C THR A 219 -19.28 2.51 -4.03
N ASN A 220 -20.29 1.79 -4.51
CA ASN A 220 -21.55 2.36 -5.02
C ASN A 220 -22.71 2.16 -4.04
N PHE A 221 -22.45 1.61 -2.86
CA PHE A 221 -23.44 1.34 -1.83
C PHE A 221 -23.28 2.28 -0.64
N ALA A 222 -24.37 2.49 0.10
CA ALA A 222 -24.32 3.21 1.37
C ALA A 222 -23.63 2.32 2.42
N LEU A 223 -22.60 2.86 3.04
CA LEU A 223 -21.89 2.23 4.15
C LEU A 223 -21.95 3.20 5.32
N HIS A 224 -22.24 2.67 6.50
CA HIS A 224 -22.44 3.47 7.70
C HIS A 224 -21.39 3.12 8.73
N ILE A 225 -21.17 4.04 9.67
CA ILE A 225 -20.32 3.82 10.84
C ILE A 225 -21.18 3.73 12.09
N ALA A 226 -20.70 2.98 13.08
CA ALA A 226 -21.21 2.96 14.44
C ALA A 226 -20.09 3.31 15.41
N ALA A 227 -20.45 3.93 16.53
CA ALA A 227 -19.54 4.26 17.63
C ALA A 227 -19.96 3.49 18.89
N GLY A 228 -18.98 2.90 19.58
CA GLY A 228 -19.15 2.32 20.91
C GLY A 228 -18.60 3.26 21.96
N LEU A 229 -19.41 3.61 22.95
CA LEU A 229 -19.02 4.47 24.06
C LEU A 229 -18.51 3.64 25.25
N ALA A 230 -17.78 4.27 26.16
CA ALA A 230 -17.16 3.63 27.34
C ALA A 230 -18.19 3.05 28.33
N ASP A 231 -19.43 3.56 28.34
CA ASP A 231 -20.54 2.99 29.12
C ASP A 231 -21.22 1.78 28.46
N GLY A 232 -20.75 1.36 27.27
CA GLY A 232 -21.32 0.26 26.48
C GLY A 232 -22.43 0.68 25.51
N THR A 233 -22.82 1.96 25.48
CA THR A 233 -23.80 2.49 24.53
C THR A 233 -23.25 2.43 23.10
N VAL A 234 -24.10 2.05 22.13
CA VAL A 234 -23.75 2.05 20.70
C VAL A 234 -24.61 3.07 19.97
N ILE A 235 -23.96 3.97 19.23
CA ILE A 235 -24.61 4.97 18.38
C ILE A 235 -24.42 4.57 16.92
N THR A 236 -25.49 4.53 16.14
CA THR A 236 -25.45 4.15 14.72
C THR A 236 -25.68 5.35 13.79
N GLY A 237 -24.85 5.44 12.75
CA GLY A 237 -24.89 6.51 11.75
C GLY A 237 -24.03 7.72 12.13
N GLN A 238 -23.29 8.25 11.15
CA GLN A 238 -22.39 9.39 11.34
C GLN A 238 -23.12 10.61 11.90
N ASN A 239 -24.30 10.94 11.37
CA ASN A 239 -25.07 12.10 11.82
C ASN A 239 -25.44 12.00 13.31
N SER A 240 -25.80 10.82 13.81
CA SER A 240 -26.14 10.60 15.22
C SER A 240 -24.93 10.69 16.15
N ILE A 241 -23.73 10.39 15.63
CA ILE A 241 -22.47 10.49 16.37
C ILE A 241 -22.08 11.96 16.54
N SER A 242 -22.16 12.75 15.46
CA SER A 242 -21.78 14.17 15.48
C SER A 242 -22.88 15.09 16.03
N HIS A 243 -24.16 14.72 15.88
CA HIS A 243 -25.30 15.59 16.20
C HIS A 243 -26.42 14.84 16.94
N PRO A 244 -27.11 15.48 17.89
CA PRO A 244 -28.20 14.84 18.62
C PRO A 244 -29.38 14.54 17.70
N SER A 245 -29.74 13.26 17.61
CA SER A 245 -31.06 12.78 17.23
C SER A 245 -31.52 11.75 18.26
N GLU A 246 -32.82 11.61 18.48
CA GLU A 246 -33.37 10.71 19.52
C GLU A 246 -32.65 9.35 19.56
N PRO A 247 -32.34 8.82 20.76
CA PRO A 247 -31.57 7.59 20.91
C PRO A 247 -32.26 6.45 20.18
N THR A 248 -31.63 5.96 19.12
CA THR A 248 -32.13 4.81 18.37
C THR A 248 -31.63 3.55 19.04
N ALA A 249 -32.57 2.73 19.50
CA ALA A 249 -32.29 1.48 20.19
C ALA A 249 -31.30 0.61 19.40
N ALA A 250 -30.43 -0.05 20.15
CA ALA A 250 -29.29 -0.84 19.70
C ALA A 250 -29.60 -1.86 18.59
N VAL A 251 -28.55 -2.13 17.80
CA VAL A 251 -28.37 -3.33 16.95
C VAL A 251 -28.89 -4.59 17.68
N PRO A 252 -29.52 -5.57 17.00
CA PRO A 252 -30.38 -6.60 17.62
C PRO A 252 -29.67 -7.39 18.73
N GLY A 253 -30.12 -7.15 19.96
CA GLY A 253 -29.74 -7.88 21.17
C GLY A 253 -30.79 -7.66 22.26
N GLU A 254 -31.54 -8.72 22.55
CA GLU A 254 -32.60 -8.94 23.54
C GLU A 254 -33.83 -7.99 23.57
N PRO A 255 -35.07 -8.54 23.51
CA PRO A 255 -36.29 -7.75 23.61
C PRO A 255 -36.46 -7.20 25.02
N LYS A 256 -36.41 -5.87 25.18
CA LYS A 256 -36.77 -5.20 26.43
C LYS A 256 -38.30 -5.18 26.58
N PHE A 257 -38.81 -5.85 27.62
CA PHE A 257 -40.21 -5.78 28.04
C PHE A 257 -40.50 -4.46 28.77
N SER A 258 -41.66 -3.86 28.49
CA SER A 258 -42.22 -2.74 29.27
C SER A 258 -42.61 -3.22 30.69
N PRO A 259 -42.72 -2.35 31.72
CA PRO A 259 -43.08 -2.75 33.09
C PRO A 259 -44.42 -3.50 33.21
N ASN A 260 -45.24 -3.49 32.16
CA ASN A 260 -46.52 -4.19 32.06
C ASN A 260 -46.51 -5.40 31.09
N GLY A 261 -45.34 -5.95 30.74
CA GLY A 261 -45.25 -7.24 30.02
C GLY A 261 -45.82 -7.26 28.59
N ARG A 262 -46.10 -6.09 27.98
CA ARG A 262 -46.49 -5.98 26.57
C ARG A 262 -45.29 -5.58 25.71
N PRO A 263 -45.10 -6.20 24.53
CA PRO A 263 -44.17 -5.70 23.52
C PRO A 263 -44.56 -4.27 23.16
N ARG A 264 -43.60 -3.34 23.13
CA ARG A 264 -43.80 -2.08 22.40
C ARG A 264 -43.86 -2.45 20.92
N SER A 265 -45.05 -2.39 20.33
CA SER A 265 -45.18 -2.34 18.89
C SER A 265 -44.67 -0.97 18.43
N ASP A 266 -43.43 -0.90 17.98
CA ASP A 266 -43.12 0.09 16.96
C ASP A 266 -43.96 -0.32 15.76
N SER A 267 -45.04 0.41 15.51
CA SER A 267 -45.98 0.11 14.44
C SER A 267 -45.26 0.16 13.10
N ASP A 268 -45.03 -1.02 12.51
CA ASP A 268 -44.54 -1.23 11.14
C ASP A 268 -45.44 -0.62 10.05
N ASP A 269 -46.57 0.00 10.42
CA ASP A 269 -47.59 0.49 9.51
C ASP A 269 -47.31 1.88 8.87
N GLU A 270 -46.30 2.64 9.30
CA GLU A 270 -46.00 3.97 8.71
C GLU A 270 -44.88 3.99 7.64
N ASN A 271 -44.17 2.88 7.38
CA ASN A 271 -42.98 2.87 6.50
C ASN A 271 -43.12 1.99 5.25
N LYS A 272 -44.14 2.24 4.42
CA LYS A 272 -44.35 1.57 3.11
C LYS A 272 -43.56 2.17 1.93
N ALA A 273 -42.49 2.92 2.18
CA ALA A 273 -41.68 3.48 1.10
C ALA A 273 -40.55 2.51 0.70
N GLU A 274 -40.68 1.88 -0.47
CA GLU A 274 -39.59 1.18 -1.16
C GLU A 274 -38.58 2.20 -1.73
N ASP A 275 -37.85 2.85 -0.83
CA ASP A 275 -36.70 3.71 -1.16
C ASP A 275 -35.45 2.85 -1.46
N ALA A 276 -34.27 3.44 -1.64
CA ALA A 276 -33.03 2.68 -1.91
C ALA A 276 -32.59 1.75 -0.76
N ASN A 277 -33.31 1.77 0.36
CA ASN A 277 -33.08 0.91 1.52
C ASN A 277 -33.77 -0.44 1.32
N GLY A 278 -32.98 -1.53 1.32
CA GLY A 278 -33.53 -2.89 1.24
C GLY A 278 -34.37 -3.28 2.47
N PRO A 279 -35.26 -4.28 2.34
CA PRO A 279 -36.01 -4.83 3.48
C PRO A 279 -35.05 -5.21 4.62
N GLY A 280 -35.39 -4.83 5.86
CA GLY A 280 -34.59 -5.11 7.05
C GLY A 280 -33.51 -4.07 7.40
N THR A 281 -33.32 -3.01 6.61
CA THR A 281 -32.39 -1.90 6.94
C THR A 281 -32.72 -1.31 8.33
N LEU A 282 -31.73 -0.92 9.14
CA LEU A 282 -32.02 -0.34 10.47
C LEU A 282 -32.90 0.92 10.36
N PRO A 283 -33.98 1.06 11.15
CA PRO A 283 -34.86 2.24 11.11
C PRO A 283 -34.12 3.57 11.30
N SER A 284 -33.07 3.58 12.13
CA SER A 284 -32.20 4.74 12.36
C SER A 284 -31.49 5.25 11.10
N LEU A 285 -31.23 4.37 10.14
CA LEU A 285 -30.55 4.67 8.88
C LEU A 285 -31.53 5.04 7.75
N ARG A 286 -32.84 4.77 7.92
CA ARG A 286 -33.86 5.01 6.89
C ARG A 286 -34.39 6.44 6.90
N LYS A 287 -34.37 7.13 8.04
CA LYS A 287 -34.97 8.47 8.18
C LYS A 287 -34.03 9.55 7.61
N PRO A 288 -34.53 10.47 6.77
CA PRO A 288 -33.71 11.58 6.27
C PRO A 288 -33.38 12.57 7.41
N ALA A 289 -32.08 12.82 7.61
CA ALA A 289 -31.57 13.78 8.59
C ALA A 289 -31.41 15.18 7.99
N ILE A 290 -32.53 15.82 7.65
CA ILE A 290 -32.56 17.12 6.94
C ILE A 290 -32.48 18.33 7.89
N ALA A 291 -33.01 18.22 9.12
CA ALA A 291 -32.96 19.28 10.12
C ALA A 291 -31.67 19.18 10.94
N PHE A 292 -30.81 20.20 10.84
CA PHE A 292 -29.51 20.25 11.48
C PHE A 292 -29.20 21.67 11.98
N SER A 293 -28.67 21.78 13.19
CA SER A 293 -28.09 23.00 13.75
C SER A 293 -26.70 22.68 14.31
N LYS A 294 -25.68 23.46 13.92
CA LYS A 294 -24.30 23.37 14.47
C LYS A 294 -24.16 24.02 15.84
N ASP A 295 -25.19 24.74 16.27
CA ASP A 295 -25.09 25.66 17.40
C ASP A 295 -25.53 25.03 18.73
N GLN A 296 -25.98 23.77 18.71
CA GLN A 296 -26.45 23.01 19.88
C GLN A 296 -25.86 21.59 19.85
N GLU A 297 -24.73 21.42 20.52
CA GLU A 297 -24.12 20.11 20.75
C GLU A 297 -24.26 19.79 22.24
N GLU A 298 -25.20 18.93 22.61
CA GLU A 298 -25.18 18.29 23.92
C GLU A 298 -23.98 17.34 24.00
N ASP A 299 -23.42 17.12 25.19
CA ASP A 299 -22.33 16.15 25.35
C ASP A 299 -22.80 14.71 25.06
N LEU A 300 -21.87 13.82 24.66
CA LEU A 300 -22.13 12.38 24.70
C LEU A 300 -22.17 11.89 26.16
N PRO A 301 -22.97 10.86 26.47
CA PRO A 301 -23.07 10.35 27.85
C PRO A 301 -21.74 9.79 28.38
N SER A 302 -20.85 9.33 27.49
CA SER A 302 -19.49 8.91 27.80
C SER A 302 -18.58 9.01 26.57
N ARG A 303 -17.26 8.85 26.77
CA ARG A 303 -16.23 8.92 25.72
C ARG A 303 -16.44 7.82 24.65
N ILE A 304 -16.13 8.12 23.38
CA ILE A 304 -16.12 7.12 22.30
C ILE A 304 -14.88 6.23 22.45
N GLU A 305 -15.04 4.93 22.64
CA GLU A 305 -13.90 4.01 22.70
C GLU A 305 -13.39 3.61 21.31
N ARG A 306 -14.31 3.34 20.38
CA ARG A 306 -13.99 2.89 19.03
C ARG A 306 -15.13 3.15 18.04
N ILE A 307 -14.82 3.08 16.76
CA ILE A 307 -15.79 3.10 15.67
C ILE A 307 -15.55 1.93 14.71
N TRP A 308 -16.59 1.46 14.03
CA TRP A 308 -16.48 0.43 13.01
C TRP A 308 -17.51 0.65 11.90
N TYR A 309 -17.24 0.09 10.72
CA TYR A 309 -18.22 0.07 9.65
C TYR A 309 -19.30 -0.97 9.93
N ILE A 310 -20.54 -0.63 9.58
CA ILE A 310 -21.69 -1.52 9.61
C ILE A 310 -22.35 -1.59 8.23
N ASN A 311 -22.95 -2.74 7.93
CA ASN A 311 -23.86 -2.86 6.80
C ASN A 311 -25.23 -2.23 7.13
N PRO A 312 -26.15 -2.08 6.16
CA PRO A 312 -27.49 -1.52 6.42
C PRO A 312 -28.30 -2.26 7.49
N TYR A 313 -27.95 -3.50 7.83
CA TYR A 313 -28.60 -4.33 8.84
C TYR A 313 -28.00 -4.19 10.25
N GLY A 314 -26.98 -3.33 10.42
CA GLY A 314 -26.32 -3.10 11.70
C GLY A 314 -25.18 -4.06 12.04
N GLN A 315 -24.84 -5.00 11.14
CA GLN A 315 -23.76 -5.94 11.38
C GLN A 315 -22.41 -5.27 11.10
N GLN A 316 -21.44 -5.48 11.97
CA GLN A 316 -20.07 -5.02 11.76
C GLN A 316 -19.46 -5.67 10.51
N ILE A 317 -18.76 -4.86 9.72
CA ILE A 317 -18.08 -5.30 8.50
C ILE A 317 -16.64 -4.78 8.47
N THR A 318 -15.75 -5.59 7.91
CA THR A 318 -14.36 -5.24 7.67
C THR A 318 -14.15 -5.15 6.17
N ILE A 319 -13.72 -3.99 5.69
CA ILE A 319 -13.57 -3.71 4.26
C ILE A 319 -12.15 -3.17 4.02
N PRO A 320 -11.45 -3.61 2.95
CA PRO A 320 -10.20 -2.99 2.56
C PRO A 320 -10.41 -1.54 2.09
N ALA A 321 -9.42 -0.69 2.31
CA ALA A 321 -9.45 0.66 1.75
C ALA A 321 -9.36 0.64 0.22
N ASN A 322 -9.74 1.75 -0.40
CA ASN A 322 -9.55 1.98 -1.82
C ASN A 322 -8.08 1.73 -2.23
N PRO A 323 -7.80 0.87 -3.23
CA PRO A 323 -6.43 0.60 -3.68
C PRO A 323 -5.62 1.85 -4.05
N ARG A 324 -6.26 2.91 -4.56
CA ARG A 324 -5.58 4.17 -4.89
C ARG A 324 -5.12 4.93 -3.65
N VAL A 325 -5.83 4.76 -2.52
CA VAL A 325 -5.43 5.30 -1.22
C VAL A 325 -4.18 4.58 -0.72
N LEU A 326 -4.15 3.25 -0.79
CA LEU A 326 -2.97 2.46 -0.39
C LEU A 326 -1.75 2.81 -1.25
N GLU A 327 -1.94 3.00 -2.55
CA GLU A 327 -0.87 3.42 -3.46
C GLU A 327 -0.38 4.86 -3.18
N ALA A 328 -1.28 5.78 -2.83
CA ALA A 328 -0.91 7.13 -2.42
C ALA A 328 -0.09 7.11 -1.12
N LEU A 329 -0.48 6.28 -0.14
CA LEU A 329 0.25 6.10 1.13
C LEU A 329 1.63 5.47 0.90
N ARG A 330 1.75 4.46 0.03
CA ARG A 330 3.02 3.82 -0.33
C ARG A 330 4.03 4.81 -0.93
N LYS A 331 3.53 5.81 -1.65
CA LYS A 331 4.34 6.88 -2.27
C LYS A 331 4.53 8.11 -1.36
N ALA A 332 3.90 8.13 -0.19
CA ALA A 332 3.92 9.28 0.70
C ALA A 332 5.29 9.43 1.37
N GLY A 333 5.81 10.65 1.40
CA GLY A 333 6.90 11.04 2.29
C GLY A 333 6.38 11.61 3.61
N CYS A 334 5.16 12.17 3.57
CA CYS A 334 4.50 12.79 4.71
C CYS A 334 3.01 12.46 4.72
N ILE A 335 2.50 12.10 5.90
CA ILE A 335 1.07 12.04 6.20
C ILE A 335 0.70 13.24 7.08
N VAL A 336 -0.46 13.82 6.82
CA VAL A 336 -1.08 14.83 7.68
C VAL A 336 -2.48 14.36 8.09
N TYR A 337 -2.72 14.22 9.38
CA TYR A 337 -4.05 14.14 9.97
C TYR A 337 -4.53 15.58 10.18
N SER A 338 -5.39 16.05 9.28
CA SER A 338 -5.89 17.43 9.30
C SER A 338 -6.89 17.66 10.43
N ILE A 339 -7.16 18.94 10.71
CA ILE A 339 -8.28 19.35 11.58
C ILE A 339 -9.62 18.82 11.04
N GLY A 340 -10.52 18.51 11.98
CA GLY A 340 -11.83 17.93 11.73
C GLY A 340 -12.24 17.02 12.90
N SER A 341 -13.49 16.56 12.90
CA SER A 341 -13.99 15.68 13.96
C SER A 341 -13.25 14.34 13.95
N LEU A 342 -12.71 13.95 15.11
CA LEU A 342 -11.77 12.83 15.19
C LEU A 342 -12.44 11.53 14.70
N TYR A 343 -13.61 11.20 15.24
CA TYR A 343 -14.26 9.90 15.05
C TYR A 343 -15.15 9.84 13.80
N THR A 344 -15.53 10.97 13.21
CA THR A 344 -16.35 10.97 11.98
C THR A 344 -15.59 11.44 10.74
N SER A 345 -14.46 12.13 10.89
CA SER A 345 -13.67 12.63 9.75
C SER A 345 -12.34 11.89 9.54
N ILE A 346 -11.63 11.52 10.61
CA ILE A 346 -10.28 10.96 10.52
C ILE A 346 -10.29 9.45 10.70
N ILE A 347 -10.76 8.98 11.85
CA ILE A 347 -10.71 7.56 12.23
C ILE A 347 -11.44 6.62 11.23
N PRO A 348 -12.57 7.00 10.59
CA PRO A 348 -13.21 6.12 9.60
C PRO A 348 -12.32 5.80 8.39
N SER A 349 -11.30 6.61 8.14
CA SER A 349 -10.32 6.36 7.09
C SER A 349 -9.19 5.43 7.54
N LEU A 350 -8.93 5.35 8.85
CA LEU A 350 -7.78 4.64 9.41
C LEU A 350 -8.09 3.19 9.81
N ILE A 351 -9.33 2.89 10.15
CA ILE A 351 -9.78 1.53 10.53
C ILE A 351 -9.91 0.57 9.34
N LEU A 352 -9.76 1.07 8.11
CA LEU A 352 -9.94 0.28 6.90
C LEU A 352 -8.72 -0.59 6.60
N GLY A 353 -8.98 -1.81 6.12
CA GLY A 353 -7.94 -2.82 5.89
C GLY A 353 -6.80 -2.29 5.00
N GLY A 354 -5.57 -2.47 5.47
CA GLY A 354 -4.33 -2.03 4.80
C GLY A 354 -3.87 -0.61 5.14
N VAL A 355 -4.74 0.26 5.69
CA VAL A 355 -4.36 1.66 5.99
C VAL A 355 -3.37 1.73 7.13
N GLY A 356 -3.62 1.06 8.26
CA GLY A 356 -2.71 1.11 9.40
C GLY A 356 -1.33 0.51 9.11
N GLU A 357 -1.25 -0.52 8.26
CA GLU A 357 0.04 -1.06 7.78
C GLU A 357 0.78 -0.04 6.92
N ALA A 358 0.08 0.59 5.96
CA ALA A 358 0.68 1.60 5.10
C ALA A 358 1.13 2.85 5.89
N VAL A 359 0.33 3.29 6.86
CA VAL A 359 0.67 4.38 7.79
C VAL A 359 1.90 4.03 8.61
N ALA A 360 1.98 2.83 9.19
CA ALA A 360 3.10 2.40 10.03
C ALA A 360 4.44 2.27 9.28
N SER A 361 4.42 2.38 7.94
CA SER A 361 5.63 2.24 7.13
C SER A 361 6.72 3.23 7.55
N PRO A 362 7.97 2.76 7.75
CA PRO A 362 9.10 3.63 8.04
C PRO A 362 9.51 4.49 6.82
N ALA A 363 9.03 4.17 5.61
CA ALA A 363 9.24 4.99 4.43
C ALA A 363 8.58 6.38 4.54
N ILE A 364 7.52 6.49 5.36
CA ILE A 364 6.83 7.74 5.64
C ILE A 364 7.54 8.45 6.79
N ARG A 365 8.34 9.45 6.44
CA ARG A 365 9.23 10.18 7.36
C ARG A 365 8.46 10.95 8.42
N SER A 366 7.39 11.63 8.02
CA SER A 366 6.62 12.50 8.91
C SER A 366 5.14 12.13 8.91
N LYS A 367 4.55 12.01 10.09
CA LYS A 367 3.15 11.66 10.32
C LYS A 367 2.58 12.71 11.28
N ILE A 368 2.04 13.77 10.73
CA ILE A 368 1.77 15.03 11.43
C ILE A 368 0.29 15.07 11.83
N LEU A 369 0.01 15.16 13.12
CA LEU A 369 -1.32 15.45 13.63
C LEU A 369 -1.48 16.95 13.85
N ILE A 370 -2.45 17.58 13.19
CA ILE A 370 -2.86 18.96 13.48
C ILE A 370 -4.07 18.90 14.41
N LEU A 371 -3.90 19.28 15.67
CA LEU A 371 -4.98 19.23 16.66
C LEU A 371 -6.06 20.28 16.38
N ASN A 372 -7.29 19.96 16.74
CA ASN A 372 -8.40 20.90 16.68
C ASN A 372 -8.18 22.08 17.63
N GLY A 373 -8.66 23.27 17.24
CA GLY A 373 -8.56 24.48 18.07
C GLY A 373 -9.53 24.50 19.25
N THR A 374 -10.53 23.63 19.21
CA THR A 374 -11.57 23.41 20.22
C THR A 374 -11.90 21.92 20.29
N ILE A 375 -12.33 21.45 21.45
CA ILE A 375 -12.92 20.11 21.64
C ILE A 375 -14.37 20.15 21.14
N ASP A 376 -14.82 19.04 20.56
CA ASP A 376 -16.20 18.83 20.11
C ASP A 376 -16.85 17.69 20.91
N ARG A 377 -18.16 17.49 20.71
CA ARG A 377 -18.92 16.42 21.38
C ARG A 377 -18.27 15.03 21.24
N GLU A 378 -17.62 14.73 20.12
CA GLU A 378 -16.99 13.42 19.85
C GLU A 378 -15.76 13.17 20.72
N THR A 379 -15.10 14.24 21.17
CA THR A 379 -13.82 14.20 21.88
C THR A 379 -13.96 14.55 23.36
N GLY A 380 -15.12 14.21 23.91
CA GLY A 380 -15.39 14.08 25.34
C GLY A 380 -16.61 14.89 25.78
N PRO A 381 -17.36 14.40 26.78
CA PRO A 381 -18.20 15.28 27.57
C PRO A 381 -17.33 16.32 28.28
N SER A 382 -17.89 17.50 28.51
CA SER A 382 -17.21 18.64 29.13
C SER A 382 -16.62 18.34 30.52
N SER A 383 -17.12 17.28 31.19
CA SER A 383 -16.60 16.77 32.46
C SER A 383 -15.28 16.00 32.35
N ASP A 384 -15.00 15.41 31.19
CA ASP A 384 -13.83 14.56 30.96
C ASP A 384 -13.35 14.66 29.49
N PRO A 385 -12.78 15.82 29.09
CA PRO A 385 -12.39 16.10 27.71
C PRO A 385 -11.12 15.35 27.27
N TYR A 386 -10.99 15.06 25.98
CA TYR A 386 -9.80 14.44 25.41
C TYR A 386 -8.58 15.35 25.50
N THR A 387 -7.46 14.76 25.89
CA THR A 387 -6.12 15.33 25.76
C THR A 387 -5.55 15.07 24.37
N ALA A 388 -4.45 15.73 24.04
CA ALA A 388 -3.71 15.41 22.82
C ALA A 388 -3.22 13.95 22.77
N LEU A 389 -2.91 13.34 23.93
CA LEU A 389 -2.49 11.95 24.00
C LEU A 389 -3.64 11.02 23.62
N ASP A 390 -4.87 11.37 24.01
CA ASP A 390 -6.06 10.60 23.64
C ASP A 390 -6.31 10.62 22.12
N PHE A 391 -6.05 11.76 21.45
CA PHE A 391 -6.10 11.83 19.98
C PHE A 391 -5.07 10.91 19.33
N VAL A 392 -3.83 10.92 19.83
CA VAL A 392 -2.76 10.04 19.32
C VAL A 392 -3.09 8.57 19.58
N SER A 393 -3.60 8.26 20.77
CA SER A 393 -4.05 6.91 21.14
C SER A 393 -5.16 6.45 20.21
N ALA A 394 -6.18 7.27 19.94
CA ALA A 394 -7.27 6.93 19.02
C ALA A 394 -6.76 6.62 17.61
N ILE A 395 -5.83 7.42 17.07
CA ILE A 395 -5.20 7.19 15.76
C ILE A 395 -4.40 5.89 15.75
N ALA A 396 -3.56 5.66 16.77
CA ALA A 396 -2.75 4.45 16.88
C ALA A 396 -3.63 3.19 17.04
N ASN A 397 -4.67 3.26 17.86
CA ASN A 397 -5.68 2.21 18.04
C ASN A 397 -6.37 1.88 16.72
N ALA A 398 -6.83 2.89 15.97
CA ALA A 398 -7.48 2.69 14.68
C ALA A 398 -6.56 2.02 13.66
N CYS A 399 -5.30 2.43 13.60
CA CYS A 399 -4.31 1.79 12.73
C CYS A 399 -4.02 0.34 13.15
N CYS A 400 -3.92 0.03 14.45
CA CYS A 400 -3.79 -1.37 14.90
C CYS A 400 -5.05 -2.19 14.60
N GLU A 401 -6.25 -1.63 14.80
CA GLU A 401 -7.53 -2.29 14.50
C GLU A 401 -7.62 -2.67 13.03
N SER A 402 -7.20 -1.77 12.12
CA SER A 402 -7.15 -2.06 10.68
C SER A 402 -6.23 -3.23 10.29
N ARG A 403 -5.32 -3.62 11.19
CA ARG A 403 -4.36 -4.72 11.03
C ARG A 403 -4.79 -5.97 11.79
N GLY A 404 -5.91 -5.93 12.52
CA GLY A 404 -6.31 -6.99 13.45
C GLY A 404 -5.36 -7.16 14.64
N LEU A 405 -4.64 -6.11 15.02
CA LEU A 405 -3.69 -6.11 16.14
C LEU A 405 -4.35 -5.57 17.42
N PRO A 406 -3.87 -5.96 18.61
CA PRO A 406 -4.33 -5.38 19.87
C PRO A 406 -4.00 -3.89 19.96
N LYS A 407 -4.63 -3.19 20.92
CA LYS A 407 -4.33 -1.78 21.22
C LYS A 407 -2.82 -1.63 21.51
N PRO A 408 -2.13 -0.69 20.85
CA PRO A 408 -0.70 -0.49 21.06
C PRO A 408 -0.40 0.16 22.41
N GLU A 409 0.77 -0.16 22.96
CA GLU A 409 1.32 0.57 24.11
C GLU A 409 1.77 1.99 23.72
N PRO A 410 1.75 2.97 24.64
CA PRO A 410 2.10 4.37 24.36
C PRO A 410 3.46 4.57 23.68
N GLU A 411 4.45 3.74 24.01
CA GLU A 411 5.81 3.78 23.43
C GLU A 411 5.82 3.41 21.94
N SER A 412 4.73 2.84 21.42
CA SER A 412 4.58 2.49 20.00
C SER A 412 3.81 3.55 19.21
N TYR A 413 3.26 4.58 19.84
CA TYR A 413 2.43 5.59 19.18
C TYR A 413 3.19 6.36 18.09
N TRP A 414 4.52 6.51 18.24
CA TRP A 414 5.36 7.19 17.25
C TRP A 414 5.35 6.55 15.86
N HIS A 415 5.02 5.25 15.76
CA HIS A 415 4.85 4.57 14.47
C HIS A 415 3.72 5.18 13.64
N TYR A 416 2.71 5.78 14.29
CA TYR A 416 1.50 6.30 13.66
C TYR A 416 1.44 7.83 13.68
N VAL A 417 2.02 8.49 14.69
CA VAL A 417 2.10 9.96 14.78
C VAL A 417 3.50 10.36 15.20
N THR A 418 4.23 11.10 14.39
CA THR A 418 5.59 11.56 14.72
C THR A 418 5.64 13.00 15.17
N HIS A 419 4.69 13.84 14.74
CA HIS A 419 4.64 15.25 15.09
C HIS A 419 3.22 15.68 15.46
N ILE A 420 3.10 16.60 16.41
CA ILE A 420 1.85 17.25 16.79
C ILE A 420 1.99 18.76 16.61
N ILE A 421 1.09 19.35 15.82
CA ILE A 421 0.93 20.79 15.71
C ILE A 421 -0.33 21.18 16.47
N TYR A 422 -0.21 22.16 17.37
CA TYR A 422 -1.32 22.54 18.25
C TYR A 422 -1.36 24.04 18.53
N LEU A 423 -2.56 24.52 18.88
CA LEU A 423 -2.76 25.86 19.46
C LEU A 423 -2.74 25.73 20.98
N ASP A 424 -2.10 26.67 21.67
CA ASP A 424 -2.16 26.74 23.15
C ASP A 424 -3.03 27.93 23.56
N ASN A 425 -4.31 27.66 23.85
CA ASN A 425 -5.33 28.69 23.99
C ASN A 425 -6.44 28.37 25.04
N GLY A 426 -6.27 27.31 25.83
CA GLY A 426 -7.21 26.87 26.86
C GLY A 426 -8.48 26.15 26.37
N THR A 427 -8.81 26.22 25.08
CA THR A 427 -9.97 25.51 24.48
C THR A 427 -9.56 24.29 23.65
N SER A 428 -8.30 24.24 23.21
CA SER A 428 -7.72 23.12 22.49
C SER A 428 -7.41 21.94 23.42
N PRO A 429 -7.29 20.70 22.87
CA PRO A 429 -6.85 19.55 23.64
C PRO A 429 -5.54 19.83 24.38
N LYS A 430 -5.48 19.48 25.68
CA LYS A 430 -4.28 19.71 26.49
C LYS A 430 -3.11 18.89 25.96
N VAL A 431 -1.95 19.53 25.83
CA VAL A 431 -0.69 18.91 25.36
C VAL A 431 0.31 18.86 26.50
N ASP A 432 0.70 17.64 26.89
CA ASP A 432 1.82 17.42 27.80
C ASP A 432 3.09 17.12 27.00
N ARG A 433 4.01 18.07 26.97
CA ARG A 433 5.22 17.99 26.15
C ARG A 433 6.21 16.95 26.66
N ASP A 434 6.26 16.73 27.97
CA ASP A 434 7.21 15.79 28.57
C ASP A 434 6.77 14.35 28.27
N VAL A 435 5.46 14.07 28.34
CA VAL A 435 4.89 12.79 27.91
C VAL A 435 5.22 12.50 26.45
N PHE A 436 5.00 13.47 25.55
CA PHE A 436 5.29 13.27 24.12
C PHE A 436 6.79 13.12 23.83
N SER A 437 7.65 13.87 24.51
CA SER A 437 9.10 13.73 24.38
C SER A 437 9.58 12.34 24.80
N ASN A 438 8.99 11.75 25.84
CA ASN A 438 9.35 10.43 26.33
C ASN A 438 8.96 9.29 25.37
N ILE A 439 7.86 9.45 24.62
CA ILE A 439 7.40 8.45 23.64
C ILE A 439 7.87 8.75 22.20
N GLY A 440 8.76 9.73 22.02
CA GLY A 440 9.39 10.03 20.72
C GLY A 440 8.51 10.80 19.72
N ILE A 441 7.55 11.60 20.21
CA ILE A 441 6.68 12.43 19.38
C ILE A 441 7.04 13.91 19.56
N GLU A 442 7.35 14.60 18.46
CA GLU A 442 7.71 16.01 18.51
C GLU A 442 6.46 16.91 18.59
N THR A 443 6.53 17.99 19.36
CA THR A 443 5.40 18.92 19.54
C THR A 443 5.78 20.33 19.08
N MET A 444 4.93 20.94 18.27
CA MET A 444 5.06 22.33 17.81
C MET A 444 3.84 23.14 18.21
N ARG A 445 4.10 24.13 19.04
CA ARG A 445 3.10 25.11 19.47
C ARG A 445 2.99 26.24 18.47
N LEU A 446 1.76 26.58 18.08
CA LEU A 446 1.44 27.77 17.30
C LEU A 446 0.52 28.72 18.08
N TYR A 447 0.60 30.00 17.75
CA TYR A 447 -0.32 31.01 18.27
C TYR A 447 -1.44 31.22 17.25
N GLY A 448 -2.70 31.10 17.69
CA GLY A 448 -3.87 31.27 16.85
C GLY A 448 -4.30 32.73 16.73
N ARG A 449 -5.17 33.03 15.75
CA ARG A 449 -5.93 34.29 15.71
C ARG A 449 -7.28 34.10 16.38
N LYS A 450 -7.71 35.06 17.19
CA LYS A 450 -9.09 35.13 17.69
C LYS A 450 -10.05 35.39 16.51
N GLY A 451 -11.14 34.62 16.40
CA GLY A 451 -12.19 34.89 15.42
C GLY A 451 -12.88 36.25 15.63
N GLU A 452 -13.51 36.80 14.59
CA GLU A 452 -14.26 38.07 14.62
C GLU A 452 -15.42 38.05 15.63
N ASP A 453 -15.88 36.85 15.96
CA ASP A 453 -16.98 36.46 16.83
C ASP A 453 -16.53 36.11 18.27
N GLY A 454 -15.24 36.24 18.58
CA GLY A 454 -14.67 35.97 19.91
C GLY A 454 -14.70 34.49 20.34
N LYS A 455 -15.30 33.60 19.53
CA LYS A 455 -15.39 32.14 19.73
C LYS A 455 -14.44 31.42 18.77
N GLY A 456 -13.63 30.52 19.33
CA GLY A 456 -12.72 29.66 18.59
C GLY A 456 -11.43 30.35 18.13
N ASN A 457 -10.32 29.63 18.25
CA ASN A 457 -9.03 30.08 17.74
C ASN A 457 -8.72 29.34 16.45
N ARG A 458 -8.44 30.09 15.39
CA ARG A 458 -8.07 29.55 14.08
C ARG A 458 -6.56 29.53 13.94
N TYR A 459 -6.03 28.54 13.24
CA TYR A 459 -4.63 28.53 12.83
C TYR A 459 -4.34 29.74 11.92
N ASP A 460 -3.25 30.45 12.20
CA ASP A 460 -2.70 31.40 11.25
C ASP A 460 -2.10 30.62 10.08
N GLY A 461 -2.60 30.85 8.87
CA GLY A 461 -2.18 30.11 7.68
C GLY A 461 -0.68 30.22 7.41
N LYS A 462 -0.07 31.39 7.62
CA LYS A 462 1.37 31.58 7.40
C LYS A 462 2.20 30.82 8.44
N ALA A 463 1.82 30.91 9.71
CA ALA A 463 2.49 30.18 10.80
C ALA A 463 2.38 28.66 10.61
N LEU A 464 1.20 28.17 10.20
CA LEU A 464 1.00 26.74 9.93
C LEU A 464 1.78 26.28 8.69
N THR A 465 1.82 27.06 7.61
CA THR A 465 2.67 26.77 6.44
C THR A 465 4.13 26.64 6.86
N GLN A 466 4.65 27.59 7.66
CA GLN A 466 6.04 27.55 8.15
C GLN A 466 6.31 26.32 9.02
N ALA A 467 5.38 25.94 9.90
CA ALA A 467 5.51 24.76 10.74
C ALA A 467 5.55 23.48 9.91
N LEU A 468 4.65 23.34 8.93
CA LEU A 468 4.64 22.19 8.03
C LEU A 468 5.90 22.14 7.16
N GLU A 469 6.37 23.27 6.63
CA GLU A 469 7.63 23.35 5.89
C GLU A 469 8.86 23.02 6.74
N ALA A 470 8.85 23.36 8.03
CA ALA A 470 9.94 23.01 8.94
C ALA A 470 10.05 21.49 9.15
N VAL A 471 8.92 20.79 9.23
CA VAL A 471 8.87 19.32 9.36
C VAL A 471 9.16 18.61 8.05
N ILE A 472 8.58 19.10 6.94
CA ILE A 472 8.69 18.43 5.63
C ILE A 472 10.04 18.75 4.97
N GLY A 473 10.63 19.90 5.27
CA GLY A 473 11.96 20.36 4.83
C GLY A 473 11.92 21.14 3.50
N ARG A 474 12.34 22.41 3.48
CA ARG A 474 12.47 23.21 2.25
C ARG A 474 13.59 22.71 1.34
N LYS A 475 13.30 22.60 0.04
CA LYS A 475 14.30 22.42 -1.02
C LYS A 475 14.91 23.78 -1.43
N ASP A 476 15.73 24.39 -0.58
CA ASP A 476 16.50 25.60 -0.97
C ASP A 476 17.92 25.21 -1.44
N PRO A 477 18.24 25.35 -2.74
CA PRO A 477 19.53 24.95 -3.31
C PRO A 477 20.74 25.77 -2.82
N ARG A 478 20.54 26.85 -2.03
CA ARG A 478 21.64 27.68 -1.51
C ARG A 478 21.92 27.51 -0.01
N SER A 479 20.99 26.94 0.77
CA SER A 479 21.20 26.70 2.22
C SER A 479 21.86 25.34 2.53
N ASP A 480 21.97 24.48 1.51
CA ASP A 480 22.51 23.12 1.57
C ASP A 480 24.04 23.04 1.84
N LYS A 481 24.72 24.19 1.93
CA LYS A 481 26.16 24.29 2.19
C LYS A 481 26.52 24.55 3.66
N THR A 482 25.64 25.20 4.44
CA THR A 482 25.96 25.60 5.82
C THR A 482 25.43 24.63 6.86
N ARG A 483 24.31 23.92 6.62
CA ARG A 483 23.82 22.84 7.50
C ARG A 483 24.57 21.52 7.36
N ARG A 484 25.17 21.24 6.19
CA ARG A 484 26.09 20.11 6.00
C ARG A 484 27.25 20.13 6.99
N ASN A 485 27.83 21.31 7.28
CA ASN A 485 29.04 21.39 8.09
C ASN A 485 28.85 21.14 9.61
N THR A 486 27.64 21.20 10.14
CA THR A 486 27.39 21.03 11.60
C THR A 486 26.80 19.67 11.95
N LEU A 487 25.97 19.09 11.07
CA LEU A 487 25.47 17.72 11.20
C LEU A 487 26.50 16.68 10.71
N GLU A 488 27.25 16.95 9.63
CA GLU A 488 28.35 16.05 9.23
C GLU A 488 29.46 16.01 10.28
N ARG A 489 29.65 17.05 11.08
CA ARG A 489 30.67 17.05 12.14
C ARG A 489 30.25 16.29 13.41
N LYS A 490 28.95 16.01 13.59
CA LYS A 490 28.42 15.17 14.67
C LYS A 490 28.03 13.75 14.22
N GLN A 491 27.77 13.52 12.93
CA GLN A 491 27.47 12.19 12.34
C GLN A 491 28.60 11.57 11.50
N ARG A 492 29.70 12.29 11.16
CA ARG A 492 30.97 11.69 10.69
C ARG A 492 31.95 11.46 11.84
N MET A 493 31.46 10.93 12.95
CA MET A 493 32.21 9.83 13.56
C MET A 493 31.87 8.64 12.68
N ALA A 494 32.84 8.10 11.93
CA ALA A 494 32.62 6.91 11.10
C ALA A 494 31.85 5.88 11.93
N SER A 495 30.61 5.55 11.53
CA SER A 495 29.87 4.49 12.19
C SER A 495 30.74 3.24 12.10
N LYS A 496 31.08 2.66 13.25
CA LYS A 496 31.94 1.48 13.32
C LYS A 496 31.35 0.39 12.43
N PRO A 497 32.15 -0.29 11.59
CA PRO A 497 31.64 -1.39 10.77
C PRO A 497 31.05 -2.49 11.65
N PHE A 498 30.00 -3.14 11.17
CA PHE A 498 29.36 -4.24 11.89
C PHE A 498 30.30 -5.45 11.92
N ASN A 499 30.50 -6.01 13.10
CA ASN A 499 31.30 -7.21 13.30
C ASN A 499 30.49 -8.44 12.85
N VAL A 500 30.98 -9.10 11.81
CA VAL A 500 30.34 -10.25 11.17
C VAL A 500 31.01 -11.55 11.64
N ALA A 501 30.20 -12.49 12.13
CA ALA A 501 30.59 -13.87 12.35
C ALA A 501 30.03 -14.77 11.26
N VAL A 502 30.86 -15.61 10.64
CA VAL A 502 30.43 -16.57 9.62
C VAL A 502 30.40 -17.98 10.22
N VAL A 503 29.25 -18.64 10.17
CA VAL A 503 29.03 -19.99 10.68
C VAL A 503 29.13 -20.99 9.54
N GLY A 504 30.12 -21.88 9.63
CA GLY A 504 30.51 -22.76 8.55
C GLY A 504 31.67 -22.18 7.74
N TYR A 505 32.52 -23.07 7.22
CA TYR A 505 33.68 -22.71 6.42
C TYR A 505 33.77 -23.57 5.14
N GLY A 506 32.60 -23.85 4.56
CA GLY A 506 32.47 -24.58 3.30
C GLY A 506 32.56 -23.68 2.07
N LEU A 507 32.17 -24.22 0.91
CA LEU A 507 32.17 -23.51 -0.37
C LEU A 507 31.42 -22.18 -0.29
N SER A 508 30.22 -22.16 0.30
CA SER A 508 29.42 -20.94 0.44
C SER A 508 30.16 -19.83 1.17
N ALA A 509 30.68 -20.12 2.37
CA ALA A 509 31.44 -19.14 3.14
C ALA A 509 32.64 -18.58 2.35
N LYS A 510 33.44 -19.46 1.75
CA LYS A 510 34.70 -19.10 1.07
C LYS A 510 34.50 -18.37 -0.24
N VAL A 511 33.51 -18.77 -1.03
CA VAL A 511 33.31 -18.27 -2.40
C VAL A 511 32.34 -17.10 -2.42
N PHE A 512 31.26 -17.15 -1.63
CA PHE A 512 30.20 -16.14 -1.69
C PHE A 512 30.25 -15.16 -0.52
N HIS A 513 30.22 -15.61 0.73
CA HIS A 513 29.97 -14.68 1.84
C HIS A 513 31.21 -13.87 2.23
N ILE A 514 32.35 -14.52 2.49
CA ILE A 514 33.55 -13.86 2.98
C ILE A 514 34.11 -12.84 1.98
N PRO A 515 34.30 -13.17 0.68
CA PRO A 515 34.82 -12.19 -0.28
C PRO A 515 33.92 -10.96 -0.44
N LEU A 516 32.59 -11.14 -0.42
CA LEU A 516 31.63 -10.04 -0.57
C LEU A 516 31.56 -9.15 0.68
N VAL A 517 31.64 -9.75 1.88
CA VAL A 517 31.77 -8.99 3.14
C VAL A 517 33.06 -8.18 3.15
N LEU A 518 34.18 -8.78 2.75
CA LEU A 518 35.48 -8.10 2.69
C LEU A 518 35.55 -7.00 1.64
N ALA A 519 34.69 -7.03 0.61
CA ALA A 519 34.58 -5.97 -0.39
C ALA A 519 33.94 -4.68 0.16
N LEU A 520 33.33 -4.72 1.35
CA LEU A 520 32.63 -3.60 1.98
C LEU A 520 33.19 -3.27 3.37
N PRO A 521 34.48 -2.92 3.50
CA PRO A 521 35.15 -2.72 4.80
C PRO A 521 34.61 -1.51 5.60
N SER A 522 33.89 -0.59 4.95
CA SER A 522 33.19 0.52 5.63
C SER A 522 31.91 0.07 6.32
N ASP A 523 31.28 -1.01 5.83
CA ASP A 523 30.01 -1.53 6.34
C ASP A 523 30.23 -2.69 7.30
N PHE A 524 31.18 -3.58 6.97
CA PHE A 524 31.38 -4.83 7.67
C PHE A 524 32.85 -5.08 8.00
N LYS A 525 33.05 -5.73 9.14
CA LYS A 525 34.32 -6.30 9.55
C LYS A 525 34.13 -7.79 9.76
N LEU A 526 34.84 -8.61 8.98
CA LEU A 526 34.94 -10.04 9.29
C LEU A 526 35.58 -10.17 10.67
N TYR A 527 34.80 -10.58 11.66
CA TYR A 527 35.19 -10.57 13.07
C TYR A 527 35.56 -11.97 13.56
N GLY A 528 34.84 -12.99 13.08
CA GLY A 528 35.21 -14.36 13.35
C GLY A 528 34.51 -15.39 12.46
N ILE A 529 35.01 -16.63 12.52
CA ILE A 529 34.53 -17.75 11.72
C ILE A 529 34.34 -18.95 12.66
N VAL A 530 33.22 -19.66 12.51
CA VAL A 530 33.00 -20.95 13.17
C VAL A 530 33.38 -22.06 12.20
N GLN A 531 34.45 -22.78 12.52
CA GLN A 531 34.85 -23.98 11.80
C GLN A 531 35.03 -25.12 12.82
N ARG A 532 34.09 -26.06 12.86
CA ARG A 532 34.07 -27.14 13.88
C ARG A 532 35.30 -28.03 13.82
N SER A 533 35.75 -28.39 12.61
CA SER A 533 36.81 -29.38 12.38
C SER A 533 37.76 -28.89 11.28
N PRO A 534 38.78 -28.09 11.60
CA PRO A 534 39.79 -27.68 10.63
C PRO A 534 40.59 -28.88 10.12
N LYS A 535 41.00 -28.84 8.86
CA LYS A 535 41.89 -29.83 8.24
C LYS A 535 43.21 -29.17 7.86
N LEU A 536 44.22 -29.97 7.53
CA LEU A 536 45.57 -29.47 7.25
C LEU A 536 45.58 -28.38 6.14
N ASP A 537 44.78 -28.60 5.10
CA ASP A 537 44.58 -27.81 3.88
C ASP A 537 43.27 -26.98 3.87
N ASP A 538 42.53 -26.99 4.97
CA ASP A 538 41.25 -26.30 5.13
C ASP A 538 41.13 -25.79 6.56
N ASP A 539 41.74 -24.64 6.84
CA ASP A 539 41.79 -24.04 8.17
C ASP A 539 41.62 -22.51 8.09
N CYS A 540 40.45 -22.04 8.56
CA CYS A 540 40.11 -20.62 8.55
C CYS A 540 41.11 -19.75 9.32
N SER A 541 41.80 -20.29 10.32
CA SER A 541 42.80 -19.54 11.11
C SER A 541 44.09 -19.28 10.32
N LYS A 542 44.41 -20.15 9.35
CA LYS A 542 45.54 -19.97 8.43
C LYS A 542 45.16 -19.06 7.26
N ASP A 543 43.95 -19.23 6.73
CA ASP A 543 43.46 -18.46 5.58
C ASP A 543 43.17 -17.00 5.95
N HIS A 544 42.73 -16.75 7.20
CA HIS A 544 42.39 -15.43 7.73
C HIS A 544 43.13 -15.14 9.04
N PRO A 545 44.47 -14.90 8.98
CA PRO A 545 45.26 -14.68 10.19
C PRO A 545 44.78 -13.44 10.94
N GLY A 546 44.57 -13.58 12.26
CA GLY A 546 44.09 -12.51 13.14
C GLY A 546 42.58 -12.37 13.26
N ILE A 547 41.79 -13.18 12.53
CA ILE A 547 40.35 -13.30 12.70
C ILE A 547 40.03 -14.34 13.79
N LYS A 548 39.00 -14.11 14.62
CA LYS A 548 38.61 -15.09 15.64
C LYS A 548 38.16 -16.40 14.99
N SER A 549 38.61 -17.53 15.52
CA SER A 549 38.18 -18.85 15.09
C SER A 549 37.49 -19.56 16.25
N TRP A 550 36.21 -19.88 16.10
CA TRP A 550 35.43 -20.65 17.07
C TRP A 550 35.20 -22.08 16.62
N ARG A 551 34.91 -22.97 17.58
CA ARG A 551 34.60 -24.38 17.29
C ARG A 551 33.13 -24.70 17.53
N SER A 552 32.43 -23.91 18.35
CA SER A 552 30.98 -23.96 18.52
C SER A 552 30.31 -22.67 18.07
N VAL A 553 29.06 -22.78 17.60
CA VAL A 553 28.22 -21.63 17.27
C VAL A 553 27.73 -20.91 18.53
N ASP A 554 27.63 -21.60 19.67
CA ASP A 554 27.19 -21.00 20.94
C ASP A 554 28.15 -19.91 21.45
N GLU A 555 29.44 -20.05 21.10
CA GLU A 555 30.47 -19.04 21.38
C GLU A 555 30.18 -17.72 20.64
N VAL A 556 29.54 -17.79 19.46
CA VAL A 556 29.16 -16.62 18.65
C VAL A 556 27.97 -15.91 19.29
N TYR A 557 26.96 -16.65 19.73
CA TYR A 557 25.76 -16.09 20.35
C TYR A 557 26.12 -15.33 21.64
N SER A 558 27.11 -15.86 22.38
CA SER A 558 27.56 -15.31 23.66
C SER A 558 28.54 -14.13 23.52
N ASP A 559 29.19 -13.92 22.37
CA ASP A 559 30.13 -12.79 22.19
C ASP A 559 29.35 -11.48 21.96
N PRO A 560 29.39 -10.52 22.89
CA PRO A 560 28.63 -9.26 22.78
C PRO A 560 29.12 -8.37 21.63
N ASN A 561 30.30 -8.64 21.07
CA ASN A 561 30.86 -7.86 19.97
C ASN A 561 30.39 -8.33 18.60
N VAL A 562 29.72 -9.48 18.48
CA VAL A 562 29.14 -9.93 17.21
C VAL A 562 27.84 -9.18 16.96
N ASP A 563 27.73 -8.54 15.80
CA ASP A 563 26.53 -7.81 15.38
C ASP A 563 25.68 -8.65 14.40
N VAL A 564 26.35 -9.31 13.47
CA VAL A 564 25.74 -10.08 12.37
C VAL A 564 26.27 -11.51 12.37
N VAL A 565 25.37 -12.49 12.22
CA VAL A 565 25.70 -13.91 12.03
C VAL A 565 25.28 -14.32 10.62
N ILE A 566 26.25 -14.80 9.83
CA ILE A 566 26.00 -15.38 8.51
C ILE A 566 26.00 -16.90 8.65
N ILE A 567 24.88 -17.55 8.36
CA ILE A 567 24.72 -19.00 8.49
C ILE A 567 24.88 -19.64 7.12
N THR A 568 25.95 -20.44 6.97
CA THR A 568 26.32 -21.13 5.71
C THR A 568 26.45 -22.64 5.90
N SER A 569 25.77 -23.19 6.93
CA SER A 569 25.78 -24.61 7.25
C SER A 569 24.85 -25.40 6.32
N ILE A 570 24.50 -26.63 6.69
CA ILE A 570 23.56 -27.46 5.93
C ILE A 570 22.11 -27.00 6.22
N PRO A 571 21.19 -27.11 5.25
CA PRO A 571 19.82 -26.57 5.36
C PRO A 571 19.05 -27.00 6.61
N GLU A 572 19.25 -28.23 7.07
CA GLU A 572 18.56 -28.82 8.23
C GLU A 572 18.91 -28.11 9.54
N THR A 573 20.03 -27.39 9.56
CA THR A 573 20.48 -26.64 10.73
C THR A 573 20.10 -25.16 10.69
N HIS A 574 19.60 -24.67 9.55
CA HIS A 574 19.34 -23.24 9.37
C HIS A 574 18.30 -22.70 10.34
N PHE A 575 17.20 -23.44 10.56
CA PHE A 575 16.11 -22.96 11.42
C PHE A 575 16.59 -22.71 12.86
N GLU A 576 17.13 -23.74 13.51
CA GLU A 576 17.60 -23.63 14.89
C GLU A 576 18.73 -22.62 15.05
N MET A 577 19.66 -22.53 14.09
CA MET A 577 20.73 -21.54 14.14
C MET A 577 20.24 -20.11 13.95
N CYS A 578 19.32 -19.88 13.00
CA CYS A 578 18.74 -18.55 12.79
C CYS A 578 17.96 -18.10 14.02
N LYS A 579 17.11 -19.00 14.55
CA LYS A 579 16.33 -18.73 15.76
C LYS A 579 17.24 -18.36 16.93
N ALA A 580 18.24 -19.19 17.23
CA ALA A 580 19.15 -18.94 18.34
C ALA A 580 19.94 -17.63 18.17
N ALA A 581 20.40 -17.31 16.96
CA ALA A 581 21.08 -16.05 16.68
C ALA A 581 20.16 -14.83 16.90
N LEU A 582 18.92 -14.88 16.41
CA LEU A 582 17.95 -13.80 16.57
C LEU A 582 17.55 -13.59 18.04
N GLU A 583 17.31 -14.68 18.77
CA GLU A 583 16.99 -14.66 20.21
C GLU A 583 18.18 -14.18 21.05
N ALA A 584 19.41 -14.42 20.61
CA ALA A 584 20.63 -13.84 21.18
C ALA A 584 20.85 -12.36 20.78
N GLY A 585 19.89 -11.74 20.09
CA GLY A 585 19.94 -10.32 19.71
C GLY A 585 20.90 -10.03 18.56
N LYS A 586 21.20 -11.00 17.69
CA LYS A 586 22.06 -10.83 16.51
C LYS A 586 21.25 -10.62 15.24
N HIS A 587 21.79 -9.87 14.29
CA HIS A 587 21.26 -9.84 12.92
C HIS A 587 21.66 -11.11 12.17
N VAL A 588 20.85 -11.56 11.22
CA VAL A 588 21.09 -12.84 10.52
C VAL A 588 21.04 -12.68 9.00
N VAL A 589 22.03 -13.27 8.33
CA VAL A 589 21.97 -13.64 6.91
C VAL A 589 22.00 -15.15 6.82
N CYS A 590 21.01 -15.76 6.18
CA CYS A 590 20.94 -17.21 6.04
C CYS A 590 21.12 -17.63 4.58
N GLU A 591 21.94 -18.66 4.34
CA GLU A 591 22.08 -19.31 3.04
C GLU A 591 20.77 -19.93 2.53
N LYS A 592 20.71 -20.15 1.23
CA LYS A 592 19.65 -20.89 0.56
C LYS A 592 19.96 -22.40 0.53
N PRO A 593 18.95 -23.28 0.46
CA PRO A 593 17.53 -22.99 0.72
C PRO A 593 17.34 -22.52 2.16
N PHE A 594 16.49 -21.52 2.35
CA PHE A 594 16.42 -20.76 3.61
C PHE A 594 16.17 -21.68 4.81
N VAL A 595 15.07 -22.43 4.76
CA VAL A 595 14.71 -23.48 5.71
C VAL A 595 13.86 -24.53 4.98
N PRO A 596 13.69 -25.73 5.54
CA PRO A 596 12.94 -26.80 4.89
C PRO A 596 11.49 -26.50 4.53
N THR A 597 10.78 -25.73 5.35
CA THR A 597 9.34 -25.48 5.15
C THR A 597 9.00 -24.00 5.15
N SER A 598 7.93 -23.63 4.44
CA SER A 598 7.42 -22.26 4.51
C SER A 598 6.90 -21.91 5.91
N GLN A 599 6.45 -22.89 6.68
CA GLN A 599 6.04 -22.69 8.07
C GLN A 599 7.20 -22.19 8.94
N GLU A 600 8.34 -22.88 8.89
CA GLU A 600 9.56 -22.48 9.60
C GLU A 600 10.05 -21.11 9.15
N ALA A 601 9.95 -20.79 7.84
CA ALA A 601 10.36 -19.48 7.32
C ALA A 601 9.50 -18.35 7.90
N GLY A 602 8.18 -18.58 8.02
CA GLY A 602 7.27 -17.66 8.68
C GLY A 602 7.59 -17.48 10.16
N GLN A 603 7.88 -18.56 10.87
CA GLN A 603 8.27 -18.50 12.29
C GLN A 603 9.56 -17.68 12.49
N LEU A 604 10.58 -17.85 11.65
CA LEU A 604 11.81 -17.05 11.73
C LEU A 604 11.55 -15.57 11.44
N ALA A 605 10.68 -15.25 10.50
CA ALA A 605 10.28 -13.86 10.24
C ALA A 605 9.63 -13.21 11.48
N ASP A 606 8.75 -13.96 12.16
CA ASP A 606 8.11 -13.49 13.39
C ASP A 606 9.10 -13.35 14.55
N ILE A 607 10.04 -14.28 14.70
CA ILE A 607 11.11 -14.22 15.71
C ILE A 607 12.02 -13.01 15.45
N ALA A 608 12.38 -12.73 14.19
CA ALA A 608 13.18 -11.58 13.82
C ALA A 608 12.48 -10.27 14.19
N LYS A 609 11.18 -10.14 13.87
CA LYS A 609 10.36 -8.99 14.25
C LYS A 609 10.26 -8.83 15.77
N LYS A 610 9.96 -9.92 16.49
CA LYS A 610 9.83 -9.93 17.96
C LYS A 610 11.10 -9.43 18.64
N ASN A 611 12.26 -9.79 18.13
CA ASN A 611 13.56 -9.39 18.69
C ASN A 611 14.12 -8.08 18.10
N SER A 612 13.37 -7.41 17.21
CA SER A 612 13.82 -6.21 16.49
C SER A 612 15.17 -6.41 15.78
N LYS A 613 15.33 -7.56 15.12
CA LYS A 613 16.54 -7.92 14.36
C LYS A 613 16.25 -8.10 12.89
N GLN A 614 17.16 -7.60 12.06
CA GLN A 614 17.18 -7.88 10.63
C GLN A 614 17.52 -9.33 10.34
N LEU A 615 16.71 -9.95 9.48
CA LEU A 615 16.89 -11.30 8.94
C LEU A 615 16.80 -11.21 7.42
N ALA A 616 17.85 -11.61 6.72
CA ALA A 616 17.91 -11.63 5.26
C ALA A 616 18.26 -13.03 4.74
N VAL A 617 17.70 -13.40 3.60
CA VAL A 617 17.98 -14.67 2.92
C VAL A 617 18.93 -14.41 1.76
N TYR A 618 19.93 -15.26 1.54
CA TYR A 618 20.95 -15.05 0.50
C TYR A 618 20.46 -15.48 -0.90
N GLN A 619 19.40 -14.83 -1.41
CA GLN A 619 18.97 -14.97 -2.81
C GLN A 619 19.76 -14.03 -3.73
N ASN A 620 21.06 -14.28 -3.84
CA ASN A 620 22.01 -13.44 -4.58
C ASN A 620 21.72 -13.36 -6.09
N ARG A 621 21.02 -14.34 -6.66
CA ARG A 621 20.71 -14.38 -8.09
C ARG A 621 19.69 -13.33 -8.55
N ARG A 622 19.09 -12.55 -7.65
CA ARG A 622 18.40 -11.30 -8.03
C ARG A 622 19.35 -10.26 -8.64
N TRP A 623 20.66 -10.40 -8.40
CA TRP A 623 21.75 -9.60 -8.95
C TRP A 623 22.58 -10.34 -10.01
N ASP A 624 22.06 -11.44 -10.57
CA ASP A 624 22.63 -12.01 -11.79
C ASP A 624 22.44 -10.99 -12.94
N ALA A 625 23.50 -10.74 -13.71
CA ALA A 625 23.49 -9.77 -14.79
C ALA A 625 22.48 -10.13 -15.88
N ASP A 626 22.25 -11.43 -16.10
CA ASP A 626 21.23 -11.97 -17.00
C ASP A 626 19.81 -11.53 -16.60
N PHE A 627 19.48 -11.61 -15.31
CA PHE A 627 18.19 -11.29 -14.75
C PHE A 627 17.98 -9.78 -14.68
N LEU A 628 19.00 -9.01 -14.27
CA LEU A 628 18.96 -7.55 -14.30
C LEU A 628 18.72 -7.01 -15.72
N THR A 629 19.34 -7.65 -16.72
CA THR A 629 19.13 -7.33 -18.14
C THR A 629 17.68 -7.62 -18.56
N LEU A 630 17.16 -8.79 -18.22
CA LEU A 630 15.77 -9.15 -18.52
C LEU A 630 14.77 -8.21 -17.81
N ARG A 631 15.01 -7.87 -16.54
CA ARG A 631 14.22 -6.89 -15.78
C ARG A 631 14.18 -5.53 -16.47
N LYS A 632 15.32 -5.06 -16.99
CA LYS A 632 15.40 -3.83 -17.77
C LYS A 632 14.56 -3.92 -19.05
N ILE A 633 14.72 -4.99 -19.83
CA ILE A 633 13.98 -5.20 -21.08
C ILE A 633 12.46 -5.20 -20.84
N MET A 634 12.01 -5.86 -19.77
CA MET A 634 10.59 -5.85 -19.37
C MET A 634 10.14 -4.45 -18.93
N ALA A 635 10.93 -3.75 -18.12
CA ALA A 635 10.60 -2.41 -17.61
C ALA A 635 10.56 -1.35 -18.74
N ASP A 636 11.41 -1.46 -19.75
CA ASP A 636 11.42 -0.60 -20.93
C ASP A 636 10.20 -0.86 -21.86
N GLY A 637 9.39 -1.89 -21.57
CA GLY A 637 8.19 -2.24 -22.34
C GLY A 637 8.47 -2.86 -23.70
N ALA A 638 9.72 -3.28 -23.96
CA ALA A 638 10.15 -3.82 -25.26
C ALA A 638 9.43 -5.10 -25.67
N LEU A 639 8.98 -5.89 -24.70
CA LEU A 639 8.27 -7.16 -24.93
C LEU A 639 6.74 -6.98 -24.97
N GLY A 640 6.20 -5.85 -24.52
CA GLY A 640 4.75 -5.67 -24.31
C GLY A 640 4.23 -6.51 -23.13
N ASP A 641 3.01 -7.01 -23.25
CA ASP A 641 2.42 -7.91 -22.25
C ASP A 641 3.04 -9.30 -22.40
N ILE A 642 3.61 -9.85 -21.34
CA ILE A 642 4.27 -11.16 -21.37
C ILE A 642 3.20 -12.26 -21.43
N ALA A 643 3.29 -13.12 -22.44
CA ALA A 643 2.45 -14.30 -22.58
C ALA A 643 3.15 -15.54 -21.98
N GLU A 644 4.48 -15.61 -22.12
CA GLU A 644 5.25 -16.76 -21.68
C GLU A 644 6.64 -16.38 -21.17
N PHE A 645 7.05 -17.03 -20.08
CA PHE A 645 8.35 -16.84 -19.45
C PHE A 645 8.94 -18.20 -19.11
N GLU A 646 10.05 -18.56 -19.74
CA GLU A 646 10.81 -19.77 -19.41
C GLU A 646 12.14 -19.39 -18.76
N THR A 647 12.45 -20.02 -17.64
CA THR A 647 13.73 -19.89 -16.94
C THR A 647 14.33 -21.25 -16.65
N HIS A 648 15.61 -21.40 -17.00
CA HIS A 648 16.28 -22.68 -17.07
C HIS A 648 17.58 -22.70 -16.25
N PHE A 649 17.91 -23.86 -15.71
CA PHE A 649 19.19 -24.15 -15.06
C PHE A 649 19.67 -25.57 -15.41
N ASP A 650 19.60 -25.90 -16.69
CA ASP A 650 19.93 -27.22 -17.22
C ASP A 650 21.44 -27.49 -17.20
N ARG A 651 21.82 -28.76 -17.02
CA ARG A 651 23.21 -29.24 -16.98
C ARG A 651 23.33 -30.61 -17.67
N HIS A 652 24.54 -30.95 -18.13
CA HIS A 652 24.85 -32.32 -18.55
C HIS A 652 25.73 -33.04 -17.52
N ARG A 653 25.10 -33.87 -16.68
CA ARG A 653 25.76 -34.76 -15.73
C ARG A 653 24.95 -36.07 -15.67
N PRO A 654 25.03 -36.96 -16.67
CA PRO A 654 24.19 -38.16 -16.74
C PRO A 654 24.57 -39.27 -15.73
N GLU A 655 25.82 -39.27 -15.24
CA GLU A 655 26.35 -40.26 -14.30
C GLU A 655 25.73 -40.16 -12.89
N PRO A 656 25.76 -41.20 -12.05
CA PRO A 656 25.33 -41.09 -10.65
C PRO A 656 26.04 -39.95 -9.87
N PRO A 657 25.36 -39.27 -8.94
CA PRO A 657 25.97 -38.19 -8.17
C PRO A 657 27.10 -38.72 -7.27
N ALA A 658 28.11 -37.89 -7.02
CA ALA A 658 29.16 -38.20 -6.07
C ALA A 658 28.59 -38.37 -4.64
N ASP A 659 29.18 -39.28 -3.84
CA ASP A 659 28.76 -39.52 -2.46
C ASP A 659 29.14 -38.33 -1.56
N ASN A 660 28.19 -37.41 -1.42
CA ASN A 660 28.27 -36.25 -0.55
C ASN A 660 26.91 -36.01 0.11
N TRP A 661 26.86 -35.06 1.05
CA TRP A 661 25.63 -34.80 1.80
C TRP A 661 24.41 -34.44 0.93
N LYS A 662 24.61 -33.79 -0.22
CA LYS A 662 23.52 -33.43 -1.16
C LYS A 662 22.93 -34.63 -1.89
N ALA A 663 23.66 -35.75 -1.97
CA ALA A 663 23.19 -36.98 -2.59
C ALA A 663 22.37 -37.85 -1.62
N LYS A 664 22.36 -37.51 -0.33
CA LYS A 664 21.61 -38.23 0.70
C LYS A 664 20.20 -37.65 0.82
N GLU A 665 19.23 -38.49 1.20
CA GLU A 665 17.90 -38.00 1.54
C GLU A 665 17.96 -37.09 2.77
N GLY A 666 17.25 -35.98 2.70
CA GLY A 666 17.21 -34.97 3.74
C GLY A 666 16.17 -33.90 3.42
N PRO A 667 15.67 -33.17 4.43
CA PRO A 667 14.78 -32.05 4.20
C PRO A 667 15.47 -30.95 3.37
N ALA A 668 14.73 -30.31 2.47
CA ALA A 668 15.25 -29.31 1.54
C ALA A 668 16.35 -29.81 0.57
N HIS A 669 16.43 -31.11 0.28
CA HIS A 669 17.39 -31.67 -0.69
C HIS A 669 16.78 -31.82 -2.09
N GLY A 670 17.66 -31.95 -3.09
CA GLY A 670 17.29 -32.13 -4.50
C GLY A 670 17.29 -30.84 -5.31
N ALA A 671 17.21 -30.99 -6.64
CA ALA A 671 17.35 -29.91 -7.62
C ALA A 671 16.29 -28.81 -7.43
N VAL A 672 15.08 -29.16 -7.01
CA VAL A 672 14.02 -28.16 -6.77
C VAL A 672 14.38 -27.19 -5.63
N TYR A 673 15.06 -27.66 -4.58
CA TYR A 673 15.54 -26.80 -3.50
C TYR A 673 16.89 -26.14 -3.82
N ASP A 674 17.83 -26.86 -4.45
CA ASP A 674 19.18 -26.31 -4.73
C ASP A 674 19.15 -25.28 -5.88
N LEU A 675 18.38 -25.55 -6.94
CA LEU A 675 18.29 -24.73 -8.15
C LEU A 675 16.92 -24.06 -8.30
N GLY A 676 15.83 -24.78 -8.02
CA GLY A 676 14.46 -24.26 -8.16
C GLY A 676 14.20 -23.05 -7.27
N THR A 677 14.72 -23.03 -6.03
CA THR A 677 14.67 -21.86 -5.14
C THR A 677 15.15 -20.57 -5.79
N HIS A 678 16.14 -20.63 -6.67
CA HIS A 678 16.62 -19.45 -7.39
C HIS A 678 15.70 -19.06 -8.57
N LEU A 679 15.31 -20.06 -9.36
CA LEU A 679 14.46 -19.82 -10.53
C LEU A 679 13.10 -19.26 -10.13
N LEU A 680 12.51 -19.87 -9.10
CA LEU A 680 11.22 -19.49 -8.56
C LEU A 680 11.29 -18.15 -7.81
N ASP A 681 12.40 -17.83 -7.13
CA ASP A 681 12.60 -16.51 -6.50
C ASP A 681 12.69 -15.38 -7.53
N GLN A 682 13.39 -15.59 -8.66
CA GLN A 682 13.43 -14.59 -9.74
C GLN A 682 12.05 -14.36 -10.35
N VAL A 683 11.28 -15.43 -10.58
CA VAL A 683 9.89 -15.34 -11.05
C VAL A 683 9.02 -14.60 -10.03
N TYR A 684 9.09 -14.98 -8.75
CA TYR A 684 8.34 -14.34 -7.67
C TYR A 684 8.68 -12.86 -7.52
N SER A 685 9.97 -12.50 -7.59
CA SER A 685 10.44 -11.11 -7.54
C SER A 685 9.95 -10.29 -8.74
N ALA A 686 9.71 -10.93 -9.88
CA ALA A 686 9.18 -10.29 -11.09
C ALA A 686 7.65 -10.16 -11.10
N PHE A 687 6.92 -11.18 -10.63
CA PHE A 687 5.48 -11.29 -10.88
C PHE A 687 4.63 -11.53 -9.62
N GLY A 688 5.24 -11.72 -8.45
CA GLY A 688 4.54 -12.06 -7.20
C GLY A 688 4.12 -13.53 -7.12
N ASN A 689 3.02 -13.81 -6.43
CA ASN A 689 2.50 -15.18 -6.28
C ASN A 689 1.69 -15.62 -7.51
N PRO A 690 1.87 -16.86 -7.99
CA PRO A 690 1.03 -17.43 -9.04
C PRO A 690 -0.33 -17.90 -8.49
N GLU A 691 -1.34 -17.98 -9.35
CA GLU A 691 -2.66 -18.50 -8.99
C GLU A 691 -2.69 -20.04 -8.87
N LYS A 692 -1.88 -20.71 -9.70
CA LYS A 692 -1.77 -22.17 -9.74
C LYS A 692 -0.34 -22.61 -10.01
N VAL A 693 0.01 -23.75 -9.44
CA VAL A 693 1.29 -24.44 -9.60
C VAL A 693 1.03 -25.85 -10.10
N THR A 694 1.73 -26.26 -11.16
CA THR A 694 1.78 -27.64 -11.64
C THR A 694 3.24 -28.09 -11.66
N GLY A 695 3.57 -29.12 -10.89
CA GLY A 695 4.95 -29.60 -10.74
C GLY A 695 5.16 -30.98 -11.33
N PHE A 696 6.29 -31.16 -11.99
CA PHE A 696 6.84 -32.45 -12.42
C PHE A 696 8.24 -32.56 -11.83
N VAL A 697 8.42 -33.43 -10.85
CA VAL A 697 9.68 -33.55 -10.09
C VAL A 697 10.14 -35.00 -10.10
N GLY A 698 11.41 -35.26 -10.43
CA GLY A 698 11.92 -36.63 -10.53
C GLY A 698 13.41 -36.75 -10.81
N ASN A 699 13.83 -37.94 -11.24
CA ASN A 699 15.23 -38.28 -11.53
C ASN A 699 15.43 -38.65 -13.01
N GLN A 700 16.41 -38.04 -13.66
CA GLN A 700 16.77 -38.26 -15.06
C GLN A 700 18.04 -39.11 -15.25
N ARG A 701 18.91 -39.19 -14.24
CA ARG A 701 20.18 -39.93 -14.35
C ARG A 701 19.94 -41.42 -14.57
N VAL A 702 20.76 -42.02 -15.42
CA VAL A 702 20.66 -43.46 -15.70
C VAL A 702 20.97 -44.24 -14.42
N GLY A 703 20.10 -45.19 -14.07
CA GLY A 703 20.27 -46.06 -12.91
C GLY A 703 19.86 -45.44 -11.56
N VAL A 704 19.48 -44.16 -11.51
CA VAL A 704 19.00 -43.49 -10.30
C VAL A 704 17.48 -43.50 -10.27
N LYS A 705 16.89 -44.41 -9.47
CA LYS A 705 15.43 -44.58 -9.36
C LYS A 705 14.80 -43.97 -8.11
N SER A 706 15.63 -43.58 -7.13
CA SER A 706 15.20 -43.08 -5.82
C SER A 706 16.25 -42.14 -5.24
N GLY A 707 15.88 -41.38 -4.21
CA GLY A 707 16.70 -40.36 -3.58
C GLY A 707 16.24 -38.94 -3.94
N PRO A 708 17.04 -37.91 -3.60
CA PRO A 708 16.69 -36.52 -3.90
C PRO A 708 16.45 -36.30 -5.40
N PRO A 709 15.37 -35.60 -5.80
CA PRO A 709 15.10 -35.32 -7.20
C PRO A 709 16.26 -34.58 -7.85
N ASP A 710 16.67 -34.98 -9.05
CA ASP A 710 17.74 -34.32 -9.81
C ASP A 710 17.21 -33.46 -10.97
N SER A 711 15.89 -33.46 -11.18
CA SER A 711 15.22 -32.67 -12.21
C SER A 711 13.85 -32.17 -11.75
N PHE A 712 13.43 -31.04 -12.31
CA PHE A 712 12.07 -30.53 -12.17
C PHE A 712 11.63 -29.71 -13.37
N THR A 713 10.32 -29.65 -13.59
CA THR A 713 9.63 -28.65 -14.40
C THR A 713 8.42 -28.17 -13.60
N VAL A 714 8.35 -26.87 -13.35
CA VAL A 714 7.24 -26.23 -12.62
C VAL A 714 6.57 -25.22 -13.54
N LEU A 715 5.27 -25.41 -13.75
CA LEU A 715 4.42 -24.47 -14.46
C LEU A 715 3.69 -23.59 -13.44
N LEU A 716 3.75 -22.28 -13.65
CA LEU A 716 3.10 -21.29 -12.80
C LEU A 716 2.15 -20.45 -13.66
N GLN A 717 0.89 -20.36 -13.24
CA GLN A 717 -0.14 -19.63 -13.99
C GLN A 717 -0.44 -18.27 -13.35
N TYR A 718 -0.40 -17.20 -14.15
CA TYR A 718 -0.75 -15.83 -13.78
C TYR A 718 -1.82 -15.31 -14.77
N GLY A 719 -3.10 -15.56 -14.49
CA GLY A 719 -4.18 -15.34 -15.46
C GLY A 719 -3.93 -16.07 -16.78
N GLN A 720 -3.60 -15.30 -17.84
CA GLN A 720 -3.28 -15.81 -19.18
C GLN A 720 -1.78 -16.08 -19.39
N MET A 721 -0.89 -15.51 -18.56
CA MET A 721 0.55 -15.72 -18.68
C MET A 721 0.94 -17.07 -18.08
N LEU A 722 1.80 -17.81 -18.79
CA LEU A 722 2.37 -19.07 -18.33
C LEU A 722 3.87 -18.92 -18.07
N VAL A 723 4.32 -19.40 -16.91
CA VAL A 723 5.73 -19.41 -16.55
C VAL A 723 6.21 -20.85 -16.39
N THR A 724 7.36 -21.18 -16.98
CA THR A 724 8.03 -22.47 -16.84
C THR A 724 9.37 -22.28 -16.14
N ALA A 725 9.52 -22.86 -14.95
CA ALA A 725 10.81 -22.98 -14.28
C ALA A 725 11.32 -24.42 -14.40
N LYS A 726 12.51 -24.60 -14.96
CA LYS A 726 13.03 -25.93 -15.29
C LYS A 726 14.50 -26.10 -14.94
N ALA A 727 14.84 -27.28 -14.43
CA ALA A 727 16.22 -27.74 -14.40
C ALA A 727 16.25 -29.26 -14.63
N GLY A 728 17.08 -29.69 -15.59
CA GLY A 728 17.43 -31.08 -15.84
C GLY A 728 18.92 -31.32 -15.73
N VAL A 729 19.31 -32.56 -15.46
CA VAL A 729 20.71 -32.99 -15.35
C VAL A 729 21.19 -33.80 -16.55
N VAL A 730 20.31 -34.05 -17.53
CA VAL A 730 20.64 -34.71 -18.79
C VAL A 730 20.31 -33.76 -19.94
N SER A 731 21.18 -32.77 -20.17
CA SER A 731 21.05 -31.79 -21.27
C SER A 731 22.37 -31.66 -22.03
N PRO A 732 22.68 -32.52 -23.03
CA PRO A 732 23.94 -32.48 -23.78
C PRO A 732 23.98 -31.32 -24.80
N GLU A 733 23.92 -30.09 -24.29
CA GLU A 733 23.93 -28.86 -25.07
C GLU A 733 25.16 -28.01 -24.71
N GLU A 734 25.81 -27.44 -25.72
CA GLU A 734 26.94 -26.51 -25.56
C GLU A 734 26.46 -25.15 -25.04
N GLU A 735 25.32 -24.66 -25.56
CA GLU A 735 24.68 -23.41 -25.16
C GLU A 735 23.38 -23.67 -24.41
N GLN A 736 23.47 -23.90 -23.09
CA GLN A 736 22.29 -24.11 -22.25
C GLN A 736 21.37 -22.88 -22.29
N LEU A 737 20.08 -23.11 -22.57
CA LEU A 737 19.06 -22.07 -22.49
C LEU A 737 19.01 -21.54 -21.05
N ARG A 738 18.93 -20.22 -20.91
CA ARG A 738 18.76 -19.56 -19.62
C ARG A 738 17.39 -18.90 -19.51
N TYR A 739 17.03 -18.09 -20.51
CA TYR A 739 15.73 -17.43 -20.61
C TYR A 739 15.13 -17.55 -22.00
N TRP A 740 13.83 -17.79 -22.06
CA TRP A 740 13.01 -17.58 -23.23
C TRP A 740 11.72 -16.88 -22.84
N VAL A 741 11.59 -15.61 -23.22
CA VAL A 741 10.47 -14.75 -22.81
C VAL A 741 9.77 -14.21 -24.03
N ARG A 742 8.45 -14.32 -24.08
CA ARG A 742 7.62 -13.92 -25.21
C ARG A 742 6.50 -13.02 -24.74
N GLY A 743 6.33 -11.89 -25.41
CA GLY A 743 5.22 -10.97 -25.17
C GLY A 743 4.63 -10.43 -26.46
N THR A 744 3.61 -9.60 -26.32
CA THR A 744 2.80 -9.09 -27.44
C THR A 744 3.57 -8.21 -28.43
N LYS A 745 4.74 -7.67 -28.06
CA LYS A 745 5.57 -6.79 -28.89
C LYS A 745 6.94 -7.36 -29.24
N GLY A 746 7.35 -8.45 -28.62
CA GLY A 746 8.68 -9.00 -28.84
C GLY A 746 9.01 -10.25 -28.04
N SER A 747 10.20 -10.78 -28.25
CA SER A 747 10.75 -11.91 -27.51
C SER A 747 12.22 -11.69 -27.14
N PHE A 748 12.63 -12.28 -26.03
CA PHE A 748 14.01 -12.28 -25.56
C PHE A 748 14.49 -13.71 -25.33
N ARG A 749 15.63 -14.07 -25.93
CA ARG A 749 16.32 -15.35 -25.73
C ARG A 749 17.71 -15.09 -25.16
N LYS A 750 18.09 -15.81 -24.10
CA LYS A 750 19.47 -15.80 -23.60
C LYS A 750 19.92 -17.22 -23.26
N CYS A 751 21.16 -17.53 -23.61
CA CYS A 751 21.88 -18.71 -23.17
C CYS A 751 22.94 -18.32 -22.12
N HIS A 752 23.43 -19.33 -21.40
CA HIS A 752 24.42 -19.24 -20.32
C HIS A 752 23.91 -18.51 -19.07
N LEU A 753 24.50 -18.87 -17.94
CA LEU A 753 24.25 -18.25 -16.63
C LEU A 753 25.20 -17.07 -16.41
N ASP A 754 24.92 -16.30 -15.37
CA ASP A 754 25.83 -15.30 -14.83
C ASP A 754 27.22 -15.88 -14.48
N VAL A 755 28.27 -15.10 -14.78
CA VAL A 755 29.68 -15.49 -14.67
C VAL A 755 30.30 -15.29 -13.27
N GLN A 756 29.66 -14.55 -12.37
CA GLN A 756 30.25 -14.15 -11.08
C GLN A 756 30.62 -15.36 -10.21
N GLU A 757 29.78 -16.40 -10.19
CA GLU A 757 30.06 -17.61 -9.42
C GLU A 757 31.35 -18.31 -9.90
N ASP A 758 31.54 -18.43 -11.22
CA ASP A 758 32.72 -19.08 -11.79
C ASP A 758 33.98 -18.22 -11.63
N GLN A 759 33.84 -16.90 -11.73
CA GLN A 759 34.91 -15.95 -11.44
C GLN A 759 35.35 -16.04 -9.96
N LEU A 760 34.40 -16.08 -9.01
CA LEU A 760 34.70 -16.22 -7.59
C LEU A 760 35.39 -17.56 -7.29
N LYS A 761 34.94 -18.66 -7.90
CA LYS A 761 35.60 -19.98 -7.78
C LYS A 761 37.03 -19.97 -8.35
N ALA A 762 37.27 -19.22 -9.42
CA ALA A 762 38.59 -19.02 -10.00
C ALA A 762 39.48 -18.07 -9.17
N GLY A 763 38.97 -17.52 -8.06
CA GLY A 763 39.71 -16.64 -7.16
C GLY A 763 39.69 -15.15 -7.56
N ALA A 764 38.88 -14.76 -8.56
CA ALA A 764 38.63 -13.36 -8.84
C ALA A 764 37.95 -12.68 -7.63
N LYS A 765 38.26 -11.40 -7.42
CA LYS A 765 37.74 -10.64 -6.28
C LYS A 765 36.68 -9.66 -6.75
N PRO A 766 35.60 -9.45 -5.96
CA PRO A 766 34.65 -8.40 -6.26
C PRO A 766 35.35 -7.04 -6.42
N GLY A 767 35.04 -6.33 -7.49
CA GLY A 767 35.67 -5.05 -7.85
C GLY A 767 36.94 -5.17 -8.71
N SER A 768 37.43 -6.37 -9.04
CA SER A 768 38.45 -6.52 -10.09
C SER A 768 37.90 -6.18 -11.47
N ALA A 769 38.74 -5.72 -12.38
CA ALA A 769 38.34 -5.44 -13.77
C ALA A 769 37.69 -6.67 -14.43
N GLY A 770 36.56 -6.48 -15.11
CA GLY A 770 35.79 -7.54 -15.76
C GLY A 770 34.96 -8.45 -14.83
N PHE A 771 34.91 -8.15 -13.52
CA PHE A 771 34.11 -8.94 -12.59
C PHE A 771 32.60 -8.75 -12.83
N GLY A 772 31.88 -9.84 -13.01
CA GLY A 772 30.44 -9.88 -13.33
C GLY A 772 30.09 -9.45 -14.76
N GLU A 773 31.07 -9.13 -15.61
CA GLU A 773 30.82 -8.74 -17.00
C GLU A 773 30.70 -9.98 -17.89
N ASP A 774 29.55 -10.15 -18.52
CA ASP A 774 29.33 -11.19 -19.53
C ASP A 774 30.21 -10.92 -20.77
N PRO A 775 30.89 -11.93 -21.33
CA PRO A 775 31.50 -11.80 -22.65
C PRO A 775 30.42 -11.58 -23.71
N GLU A 776 30.76 -10.94 -24.83
CA GLU A 776 29.79 -10.65 -25.91
C GLU A 776 29.09 -11.91 -26.45
N SER A 777 29.77 -13.06 -26.43
CA SER A 777 29.21 -14.36 -26.82
C SER A 777 28.05 -14.80 -25.93
N HIS A 778 27.92 -14.26 -24.71
CA HIS A 778 26.83 -14.58 -23.78
C HIS A 778 25.66 -13.60 -23.89
N TYR A 779 25.72 -12.58 -24.74
CA TYR A 779 24.65 -11.59 -24.86
C TYR A 779 23.33 -12.21 -25.35
N GLY A 780 22.23 -11.67 -24.85
CA GLY A 780 20.91 -12.12 -25.26
C GLY A 780 20.54 -11.64 -26.66
N THR A 781 19.50 -12.22 -27.24
CA THR A 781 18.87 -11.73 -28.46
C THR A 781 17.49 -11.17 -28.15
N LEU A 782 17.26 -9.92 -28.52
CA LEU A 782 15.96 -9.27 -28.47
C LEU A 782 15.37 -9.19 -29.89
N THR A 783 14.14 -9.65 -30.05
CA THR A 783 13.35 -9.49 -31.29
C THR A 783 12.15 -8.61 -30.98
N THR A 784 11.98 -7.50 -31.68
CA THR A 784 10.83 -6.58 -31.50
C THR A 784 10.07 -6.38 -32.79
N GLY A 785 8.75 -6.18 -32.69
CA GLY A 785 7.86 -5.93 -33.81
C GLY A 785 7.27 -4.53 -33.78
N THR A 786 7.37 -3.80 -34.89
CA THR A 786 6.56 -2.60 -35.18
C THR A 786 5.88 -2.80 -36.52
N ASP A 787 4.57 -2.53 -36.60
CA ASP A 787 3.77 -2.62 -37.83
C ASP A 787 3.89 -3.95 -38.60
N GLY A 788 3.96 -5.07 -37.87
CA GLY A 788 4.04 -6.42 -38.44
C GLY A 788 5.44 -6.84 -38.96
N LYS A 789 6.46 -5.98 -38.83
CA LYS A 789 7.86 -6.33 -39.18
C LYS A 789 8.68 -6.63 -37.93
N LEU A 790 9.25 -7.82 -37.86
CA LEU A 790 10.13 -8.25 -36.77
C LEU A 790 11.58 -7.85 -37.04
N LYS A 791 12.25 -7.26 -36.05
CA LYS A 791 13.68 -6.94 -36.07
C LYS A 791 14.39 -7.67 -34.93
N ARG A 792 15.35 -8.51 -35.29
CA ARG A 792 16.24 -9.23 -34.37
C ARG A 792 17.52 -8.43 -34.14
N SER A 793 17.95 -8.30 -32.89
CA SER A 793 19.22 -7.66 -32.52
C SER A 793 19.84 -8.32 -31.29
N VAL A 794 21.16 -8.40 -31.26
CA VAL A 794 21.90 -8.73 -30.04
C VAL A 794 21.66 -7.62 -29.01
N PHE A 795 21.36 -7.99 -27.77
CA PHE A 795 21.13 -7.08 -26.67
C PHE A 795 22.22 -7.28 -25.61
N PRO A 796 23.14 -6.30 -25.45
CA PRO A 796 24.19 -6.39 -24.45
C PRO A 796 23.66 -6.56 -23.03
N THR A 797 24.34 -7.42 -22.25
CA THR A 797 24.08 -7.53 -20.81
C THR A 797 24.34 -6.17 -20.14
N VAL A 798 23.44 -5.75 -19.24
CA VAL A 798 23.60 -4.48 -18.53
C VAL A 798 24.82 -4.53 -17.59
N PRO A 799 25.49 -3.40 -17.31
CA PRO A 799 26.55 -3.36 -16.32
C PRO A 799 26.09 -3.95 -14.97
N PRO A 800 26.83 -4.91 -14.39
CA PRO A 800 26.38 -5.64 -13.22
C PRO A 800 26.47 -4.78 -11.96
N ALA A 801 25.42 -4.78 -11.13
CA ALA A 801 25.54 -4.32 -9.74
C ALA A 801 26.34 -5.33 -8.88
N THR A 802 26.52 -6.57 -9.38
CA THR A 802 27.21 -7.71 -8.75
C THR A 802 26.58 -8.18 -7.43
N TYR A 803 27.01 -9.35 -6.93
CA TYR A 803 26.57 -9.88 -5.64
C TYR A 803 26.97 -8.99 -4.45
N VAL A 804 27.91 -8.03 -4.62
CA VAL A 804 28.27 -7.07 -3.57
C VAL A 804 27.08 -6.21 -3.18
N GLU A 805 26.21 -5.90 -4.14
CA GLU A 805 25.03 -5.05 -3.90
C GLU A 805 24.08 -5.67 -2.85
N TYR A 806 24.01 -7.01 -2.77
CA TYR A 806 23.26 -7.69 -1.70
C TYR A 806 23.71 -7.23 -0.31
N TYR A 807 25.02 -7.29 -0.05
CA TYR A 807 25.58 -6.88 1.24
C TYR A 807 25.55 -5.38 1.44
N HIS A 808 25.72 -4.60 0.37
CA HIS A 808 25.61 -3.15 0.44
C HIS A 808 24.20 -2.74 0.92
N LEU A 809 23.15 -3.34 0.35
CA LEU A 809 21.77 -3.13 0.76
C LEU A 809 21.49 -3.67 2.17
N PHE A 810 22.07 -4.82 2.53
CA PHE A 810 21.97 -5.33 3.90
C PHE A 810 22.61 -4.36 4.92
N GLY A 811 23.79 -3.80 4.62
CA GLY A 811 24.47 -2.83 5.47
C GLY A 811 23.66 -1.54 5.67
N LYS A 812 22.98 -1.09 4.61
CA LYS A 812 22.00 0.01 4.69
C LYS A 812 20.81 -0.35 5.58
N ALA A 813 20.22 -1.54 5.42
CA ALA A 813 19.11 -2.01 6.25
C ALA A 813 19.48 -2.07 7.74
N LEU A 814 20.70 -2.51 8.07
CA LEU A 814 21.22 -2.52 9.45
C LEU A 814 21.31 -1.12 10.07
N ARG A 815 21.51 -0.08 9.25
CA ARG A 815 21.51 1.33 9.67
C ARG A 815 20.13 1.99 9.66
N GLY A 816 19.07 1.23 9.36
CA GLY A 816 17.72 1.76 9.21
C GLY A 816 17.49 2.49 7.89
N GLU A 817 18.40 2.36 6.92
CA GLU A 817 18.31 2.97 5.60
C GLU A 817 17.67 1.99 4.60
N GLY A 818 16.36 1.80 4.70
CA GLY A 818 15.60 0.91 3.81
C GLY A 818 15.42 -0.50 4.37
N GLU A 819 15.03 -1.43 3.51
CA GLU A 819 14.69 -2.81 3.88
C GLU A 819 15.85 -3.77 3.58
N VAL A 820 15.84 -4.95 4.21
CA VAL A 820 16.77 -6.03 3.87
C VAL A 820 16.65 -6.42 2.39
N PRO A 821 17.75 -6.85 1.74
CA PRO A 821 17.79 -7.14 0.30
C PRO A 821 16.78 -8.22 -0.14
N VAL A 822 16.53 -9.20 0.73
CA VAL A 822 15.59 -10.30 0.50
C VAL A 822 14.98 -10.66 1.84
N LYS A 823 13.66 -10.46 1.98
CA LYS A 823 12.96 -10.70 3.25
C LYS A 823 12.69 -12.18 3.47
N ALA A 824 12.62 -12.60 4.73
CA ALA A 824 12.24 -13.97 5.09
C ALA A 824 10.83 -14.34 4.57
N GLU A 825 9.91 -13.37 4.52
CA GLU A 825 8.56 -13.56 3.99
C GLU A 825 8.53 -13.81 2.48
N GLU A 826 9.46 -13.22 1.73
CA GLU A 826 9.58 -13.50 0.29
C GLU A 826 10.11 -14.92 0.08
N ALA A 827 11.14 -15.31 0.84
CA ALA A 827 11.66 -16.68 0.81
C ALA A 827 10.61 -17.72 1.26
N ARG A 828 9.76 -17.37 2.24
CA ARG A 828 8.60 -18.18 2.65
C ARG A 828 7.65 -18.43 1.48
N ASP A 829 7.31 -17.39 0.73
CA ASP A 829 6.38 -17.52 -0.38
C ASP A 829 6.98 -18.36 -1.53
N VAL A 830 8.28 -18.22 -1.80
CA VAL A 830 9.00 -19.10 -2.73
C VAL A 830 8.99 -20.56 -2.25
N LEU A 831 9.18 -20.81 -0.95
CA LEU A 831 9.06 -22.15 -0.37
C LEU A 831 7.65 -22.71 -0.53
N ARG A 832 6.59 -21.89 -0.40
CA ARG A 832 5.20 -22.33 -0.68
C ARG A 832 5.01 -22.79 -2.13
N ILE A 833 5.65 -22.11 -3.08
CA ILE A 833 5.62 -22.52 -4.50
C ILE A 833 6.32 -23.87 -4.67
N ILE A 834 7.46 -24.09 -4.00
CA ILE A 834 8.19 -25.37 -4.02
C ILE A 834 7.35 -26.49 -3.39
N GLU A 835 6.75 -26.24 -2.22
CA GLU A 835 5.87 -27.18 -1.52
C GLU A 835 4.67 -27.54 -2.40
N ALA A 836 4.05 -26.56 -3.06
CA ALA A 836 2.95 -26.79 -4.00
C ALA A 836 3.40 -27.55 -5.26
N ALA A 837 4.61 -27.32 -5.77
CA ALA A 837 5.15 -28.08 -6.91
C ALA A 837 5.39 -29.55 -6.54
N LEU A 838 5.94 -29.80 -5.35
CA LEU A 838 6.13 -31.15 -4.81
C LEU A 838 4.78 -31.85 -4.59
N GLN A 839 3.82 -31.16 -3.98
CA GLN A 839 2.47 -31.68 -3.80
C GLN A 839 1.80 -31.99 -5.14
N SER A 840 1.91 -31.07 -6.09
CA SER A 840 1.36 -31.23 -7.44
C SER A 840 1.93 -32.47 -8.14
N SER A 841 3.24 -32.67 -8.07
CA SER A 841 3.91 -33.82 -8.69
C SER A 841 3.51 -35.13 -8.03
N LYS A 842 3.24 -35.13 -6.72
CA LYS A 842 2.80 -36.31 -5.97
C LYS A 842 1.33 -36.66 -6.23
N GLU A 843 0.48 -35.65 -6.37
CA GLU A 843 -0.97 -35.81 -6.52
C GLU A 843 -1.43 -35.79 -7.99
N GLU A 844 -0.51 -35.59 -8.93
CA GLU A 844 -0.76 -35.54 -10.38
C GLU A 844 -1.85 -34.51 -10.79
N ARG A 845 -1.91 -33.39 -10.06
CA ARG A 845 -2.89 -32.31 -10.30
C ARG A 845 -2.29 -30.94 -10.00
N SER A 846 -2.92 -29.89 -10.52
CA SER A 846 -2.53 -28.51 -10.18
C SER A 846 -2.96 -28.12 -8.76
N ILE A 847 -2.13 -27.37 -8.07
CA ILE A 847 -2.38 -26.81 -6.73
C ILE A 847 -2.66 -25.31 -6.86
N ARG A 848 -3.70 -24.81 -6.19
CA ARG A 848 -3.96 -23.36 -6.06
C ARG A 848 -3.25 -22.85 -4.81
N LEU A 849 -2.61 -21.69 -4.92
CA LEU A 849 -1.94 -21.00 -3.81
C LEU A 849 -2.85 -19.97 -3.16
#